data_AF-A0A958SI97-F1
#
_entry.id   AF-A0A958SI97-F1
#
_cell.length_a   1.000
_cell.length_b   1.000
_cell.length_c   1.000
_cell.angle_alpha   90.00
_cell.angle_beta   90.00
_cell.angle_gamma   90.00
#
_symmetry.space_group_name_H-M   'P 1'
#
loop_
_entity.id
_entity.type
_entity.pdbx_description
1 polymer ?
#
loop_
_entity_poly.entity_id
_entity_poly.type
_entity_poly.pdbx_seq_one_letter_code
_entity_poly.pdbx_strand_id
1 'polypeptide(L)'
;MPFSTPLKFYSLLAVAFLLIVPEAYASRLDYLRVQDVDHPHCHGRADLDVARDYFVEIANDVQGVQDYNELVRHYRRKRWDPFAQKLSHFREDFPNSPLQQPADFLELQAMLEQAQEDVGPPNIKLIEHRFQTVLLKNKDSDLLPVIYATTANFYLQRNMLEKSLALYEKAREAFPFHTSACVVMQGVAENRYLLNEPVRAKPTFELVLQKCKNPSLRLGAMVRLADMEWNVNNAKAEKGYAEALKKDLNRFNRFYPHALYNLAELIYRRGELKRSKFYFDEYLKHTPRQASCTPFALKRMADIAFKTNADIKKTVGLYMVAHEQGPATDVGRFSYVQGLLLELTKVGGPEVKRRVKVVDEELEKIETAQFRKQGYIDKTLSLIDTGEIAAVDSLRKLEQQGVFKFRQPAVQKFVRDKLLWYLEQDLKAVRASKETFLKDEDPSAIVPQVEQVYSEWMSKSPQAKKARGLYTTIMLERFQKNLPADSKKALKRLQQASLSMMWDPASSTGRNAVATALMENLWKAEDGDSLALEYTRNHKLLDPLVEGPYKILWVAVSQTLQDKSETKKLTAKVPVMRNPASMEKALPGSIRDFSYLVAGRAYRLTGKNAQAEASFLKVKSGRFLPAALNELSKLYLESKRYSEAYQVGVKQYKQAGNEGKLPKLQTLLEFAEKGNLTRNVASLVKMTDENNFEGKDRAPFYHYAGKTYYDKGQFGKASEMFEKVLASDKDFAHKAEAQYKLGKCLLNLRKPAQAKQILEELAGDQDKFWAPLARNELSILAQ
;
A
#
# COMPACT_ATOMS: atom_id res chain seq x y z
N MET A 1 -31.03 -19.29 -37.48
CA MET A 1 -29.93 -19.76 -36.60
C MET A 1 -29.31 -18.56 -35.90
N PRO A 2 -29.47 -18.36 -34.58
CA PRO A 2 -28.75 -17.30 -33.88
C PRO A 2 -27.68 -17.86 -32.93
N PHE A 3 -26.49 -17.28 -33.00
CA PHE A 3 -25.37 -17.48 -32.08
C PHE A 3 -25.60 -16.70 -30.77
N SER A 4 -25.62 -17.40 -29.65
CA SER A 4 -25.56 -16.80 -28.30
C SER A 4 -24.15 -16.97 -27.72
N THR A 5 -23.45 -15.85 -27.47
CA THR A 5 -22.17 -15.81 -26.73
C THR A 5 -22.41 -15.56 -25.22
N PRO A 6 -21.56 -16.10 -24.32
CA PRO A 6 -21.82 -16.02 -22.88
C PRO A 6 -21.15 -14.78 -22.25
N LEU A 7 -21.96 -13.79 -21.88
CA LEU A 7 -21.52 -12.60 -21.11
C LEU A 7 -21.43 -12.83 -19.58
N LYS A 8 -21.62 -14.07 -19.10
CA LYS A 8 -21.83 -14.37 -17.66
C LYS A 8 -20.56 -14.57 -16.83
N PHE A 9 -19.36 -14.56 -17.41
CA PHE A 9 -18.12 -14.83 -16.65
C PHE A 9 -17.43 -13.57 -16.08
N TYR A 10 -17.71 -12.39 -16.63
CA TYR A 10 -17.09 -11.14 -16.15
C TYR A 10 -17.77 -10.54 -14.90
N SER A 11 -19.03 -10.87 -14.63
CA SER A 11 -19.76 -10.35 -13.46
C SER A 11 -19.35 -11.00 -12.13
N LEU A 12 -18.92 -12.26 -12.13
CA LEU A 12 -18.51 -12.99 -10.92
C LEU A 12 -17.14 -12.55 -10.39
N LEU A 13 -16.20 -12.18 -11.27
CA LEU A 13 -14.89 -11.65 -10.89
C LEU A 13 -14.97 -10.23 -10.32
N ALA A 14 -15.89 -9.39 -10.82
CA ALA A 14 -16.15 -8.06 -10.28
C ALA A 14 -16.81 -8.12 -8.88
N VAL A 15 -17.69 -9.10 -8.64
CA VAL A 15 -18.32 -9.32 -7.32
C VAL A 15 -17.33 -9.87 -6.29
N ALA A 16 -16.40 -10.74 -6.69
CA ALA A 16 -15.34 -11.24 -5.80
C ALA A 16 -14.35 -10.14 -5.37
N PHE A 17 -14.11 -9.14 -6.21
CA PHE A 17 -13.26 -8.00 -5.86
C PHE A 17 -13.92 -7.04 -4.84
N LEU A 18 -15.25 -6.97 -4.82
CA LEU A 18 -16.01 -6.14 -3.86
C LEU A 18 -16.13 -6.79 -2.47
N LEU A 19 -15.98 -8.11 -2.35
CA LEU A 19 -16.15 -8.84 -1.08
C LEU A 19 -14.88 -8.95 -0.22
N ILE A 20 -13.69 -8.61 -0.73
CA ILE A 20 -12.41 -8.69 0.02
C ILE A 20 -12.02 -7.34 0.66
N VAL A 21 -12.71 -6.25 0.32
CA VAL A 21 -12.47 -4.89 0.86
C VAL A 21 -12.88 -4.66 2.34
N PRO A 22 -13.81 -5.40 2.98
CA PRO A 22 -14.30 -5.02 4.32
C PRO A 22 -13.23 -5.01 5.42
N GLU A 23 -12.27 -5.93 5.40
CA GLU A 23 -11.31 -6.09 6.51
C GLU A 23 -10.24 -4.99 6.55
N ALA A 24 -9.79 -4.48 5.40
CA ALA A 24 -8.80 -3.40 5.35
C ALA A 24 -9.41 -2.04 5.75
N TYR A 25 -10.72 -1.87 5.54
CA TYR A 25 -11.45 -0.69 5.98
C TYR A 25 -11.52 -0.62 7.52
N ALA A 26 -11.65 -1.75 8.21
CA ALA A 26 -11.83 -1.78 9.66
C ALA A 26 -10.68 -1.12 10.44
N SER A 27 -9.42 -1.30 10.03
CA SER A 27 -8.26 -0.89 10.85
C SER A 27 -7.95 0.62 10.86
N ARG A 28 -8.21 1.35 9.76
CA ARG A 28 -8.17 2.84 9.76
C ARG A 28 -9.29 3.41 10.60
N LEU A 29 -10.50 2.85 10.42
CA LEU A 29 -11.67 3.27 11.19
C LEU A 29 -11.41 3.06 12.68
N ASP A 30 -10.83 1.93 13.08
CA ASP A 30 -10.50 1.63 14.47
C ASP A 30 -9.55 2.66 15.11
N TYR A 31 -8.60 3.23 14.36
CA TYR A 31 -7.80 4.34 14.85
C TYR A 31 -8.62 5.62 15.05
N LEU A 32 -9.38 6.03 14.02
CA LEU A 32 -10.25 7.21 14.08
C LEU A 32 -11.28 7.11 15.23
N ARG A 33 -11.62 5.89 15.66
CA ARG A 33 -12.50 5.65 16.81
C ARG A 33 -11.83 5.89 18.17
N VAL A 34 -10.51 5.77 18.27
CA VAL A 34 -9.79 5.88 19.55
C VAL A 34 -9.45 7.33 19.88
N GLN A 35 -9.38 8.22 18.88
CA GLN A 35 -8.90 9.58 19.10
C GLN A 35 -10.01 10.54 19.45
N ASP A 36 -9.78 11.25 20.55
CA ASP A 36 -10.71 12.17 21.15
C ASP A 36 -10.03 13.53 21.25
N VAL A 37 -10.32 14.39 20.27
CA VAL A 37 -9.68 15.69 20.13
C VAL A 37 -10.58 16.76 20.73
N ASP A 38 -10.06 17.36 21.79
CA ASP A 38 -10.62 18.43 22.63
C ASP A 38 -12.08 18.24 23.07
N HIS A 39 -12.41 18.76 24.23
CA HIS A 39 -13.72 18.60 24.83
C HIS A 39 -14.05 19.84 25.61
N PRO A 40 -14.72 20.80 24.96
CA PRO A 40 -15.22 21.94 25.69
C PRO A 40 -16.25 21.39 26.68
N HIS A 41 -16.00 21.64 27.96
CA HIS A 41 -17.10 21.67 28.93
C HIS A 41 -18.06 22.76 28.44
N CYS A 42 -19.32 22.40 28.26
CA CYS A 42 -20.29 23.36 27.79
C CYS A 42 -20.81 24.18 28.96
N HIS A 43 -20.24 25.37 29.14
CA HIS A 43 -20.68 26.28 30.18
C HIS A 43 -22.04 26.89 29.81
N GLY A 44 -23.10 26.39 30.44
CA GLY A 44 -24.36 27.14 30.50
C GLY A 44 -24.25 28.33 31.46
N ARG A 45 -25.23 29.22 31.47
CA ARG A 45 -25.45 30.19 32.55
C ARG A 45 -26.83 29.95 33.16
N ALA A 46 -26.94 30.10 34.47
CA ALA A 46 -28.25 30.11 35.10
C ALA A 46 -28.99 31.39 34.69
N ASP A 47 -30.27 31.25 34.32
CA ASP A 47 -31.17 32.41 34.24
C ASP A 47 -31.68 32.68 35.65
N LEU A 48 -31.18 33.77 36.24
CA LEU A 48 -31.50 34.20 37.61
C LEU A 48 -32.41 35.43 37.61
N ASP A 49 -33.07 35.74 36.50
CA ASP A 49 -34.01 36.83 36.47
C ASP A 49 -35.24 36.51 37.33
N VAL A 50 -35.50 37.39 38.30
CA VAL A 50 -36.64 37.31 39.20
C VAL A 50 -37.74 38.28 38.83
N ALA A 51 -37.47 39.27 37.97
CA ALA A 51 -38.38 40.38 37.70
C ALA A 51 -39.78 39.94 37.24
N ARG A 52 -39.85 38.87 36.45
CA ARG A 52 -41.11 38.35 35.89
C ARG A 52 -42.14 37.95 36.95
N ASP A 53 -41.67 37.56 38.13
CA ASP A 53 -42.54 37.12 39.23
C ASP A 53 -43.06 38.32 40.06
N TYR A 54 -42.46 39.51 39.91
CA TYR A 54 -42.79 40.69 40.72
C TYR A 54 -43.61 41.74 39.96
N PHE A 55 -43.51 41.81 38.64
CA PHE A 55 -44.29 42.76 37.83
C PHE A 55 -45.60 42.13 37.34
N VAL A 56 -46.64 42.26 38.18
CA VAL A 56 -47.98 41.73 37.96
C VAL A 56 -49.02 42.83 37.87
N GLU A 57 -50.13 42.54 37.19
CA GLU A 57 -51.29 43.44 37.20
C GLU A 57 -51.87 43.49 38.63
N ILE A 58 -52.17 44.70 39.09
CA ILE A 58 -52.68 44.95 40.44
C ILE A 58 -54.19 45.04 40.36
N ALA A 59 -54.87 44.29 41.24
CA ALA A 59 -56.33 44.27 41.34
C ALA A 59 -56.88 45.31 42.34
N ASN A 60 -56.03 45.82 43.24
CA ASN A 60 -56.42 46.79 44.24
C ASN A 60 -56.72 48.15 43.60
N ASP A 61 -57.77 48.82 44.08
CA ASP A 61 -58.14 50.15 43.62
C ASP A 61 -57.20 51.19 44.21
N VAL A 62 -56.13 51.49 43.47
CA VAL A 62 -55.15 52.54 43.79
C VAL A 62 -55.04 53.49 42.61
N GLN A 63 -54.74 54.76 42.89
CA GLN A 63 -54.66 55.79 41.86
C GLN A 63 -53.66 55.40 40.75
N GLY A 64 -54.12 55.36 39.50
CA GLY A 64 -53.32 55.01 38.32
C GLY A 64 -53.18 53.50 38.04
N VAL A 65 -53.93 52.62 38.74
CA VAL A 65 -53.81 51.16 38.57
C VAL A 65 -54.07 50.68 37.14
N GLN A 66 -55.04 51.28 36.42
CA GLN A 66 -55.36 50.87 35.05
C GLN A 66 -54.19 51.16 34.10
N ASP A 67 -53.61 52.36 34.20
CA ASP A 67 -52.46 52.80 33.42
C ASP A 67 -51.20 51.99 33.75
N TYR A 68 -50.96 51.68 35.02
CA TYR A 68 -49.89 50.79 35.44
C TYR A 68 -50.06 49.37 34.87
N ASN A 69 -51.28 48.81 34.94
CA ASN A 69 -51.55 47.48 34.36
C ASN A 69 -51.36 47.50 32.84
N GLU A 70 -51.67 48.60 32.18
CA GLU A 70 -51.36 48.79 30.76
C GLU A 70 -49.84 48.81 30.49
N LEU A 71 -49.03 49.47 31.35
CA LEU A 71 -47.57 49.39 31.29
C LEU A 71 -47.08 47.95 31.40
N VAL A 72 -47.58 47.18 32.38
CA VAL A 72 -47.22 45.76 32.55
C VAL A 72 -47.58 44.95 31.31
N ARG A 73 -48.72 45.21 30.66
CA ARG A 73 -49.10 44.54 29.41
C ARG A 73 -48.20 44.92 28.24
N HIS A 74 -47.80 46.20 28.11
CA HIS A 74 -46.86 46.62 27.08
C HIS A 74 -45.49 45.99 27.27
N TYR A 75 -44.97 46.00 28.51
CA TYR A 75 -43.73 45.35 28.89
C TYR A 75 -43.75 43.84 28.59
N ARG A 76 -44.79 43.10 29.03
CA ARG A 76 -44.93 41.66 28.78
C ARG A 76 -45.00 41.31 27.29
N ARG A 77 -45.58 42.20 26.48
CA ARG A 77 -45.66 42.07 25.02
C ARG A 77 -44.42 42.65 24.30
N LYS A 78 -43.44 43.14 25.05
CA LYS A 78 -42.21 43.76 24.56
C LYS A 78 -42.46 44.90 23.56
N ARG A 79 -43.53 45.67 23.81
CA ARG A 79 -43.88 46.85 23.02
C ARG A 79 -43.19 48.07 23.62
N TRP A 80 -41.90 48.23 23.31
CA TRP A 80 -41.03 49.23 23.93
C TRP A 80 -41.47 50.68 23.69
N ASP A 81 -41.84 51.08 22.46
CA ASP A 81 -42.27 52.47 22.21
C ASP A 81 -43.61 52.81 22.90
N PRO A 82 -44.67 51.98 22.77
CA PRO A 82 -45.91 52.22 23.51
C PRO A 82 -45.71 52.18 25.04
N PHE A 83 -44.79 51.33 25.53
CA PHE A 83 -44.41 51.30 26.94
C PHE A 83 -43.82 52.65 27.38
N ALA A 84 -42.85 53.18 26.64
CA ALA A 84 -42.19 54.45 26.97
C ALA A 84 -43.16 55.63 26.94
N GLN A 85 -44.04 55.71 25.93
CA GLN A 85 -45.08 56.74 25.84
C GLN A 85 -46.04 56.66 27.03
N LYS A 86 -46.56 55.46 27.31
CA LYS A 86 -47.48 55.25 28.43
C LYS A 86 -46.82 55.57 29.78
N LEU A 87 -45.53 55.32 29.91
CA LEU A 87 -44.79 55.59 31.15
C LEU A 87 -44.64 57.10 31.38
N SER A 88 -44.44 57.89 30.33
CA SER A 88 -44.44 59.36 30.43
C SER A 88 -45.79 59.87 30.93
N HIS A 89 -46.88 59.46 30.28
CA HIS A 89 -48.23 59.85 30.70
C HIS A 89 -48.53 59.42 32.14
N PHE A 90 -48.17 58.19 32.51
CA PHE A 90 -48.36 57.69 33.87
C PHE A 90 -47.65 58.56 34.93
N ARG A 91 -46.46 59.08 34.63
CA ARG A 91 -45.70 59.97 35.53
C ARG A 91 -46.34 61.36 35.64
N GLU A 92 -46.86 61.87 34.54
CA GLU A 92 -47.51 63.18 34.46
C GLU A 92 -48.88 63.18 35.16
N ASP A 93 -49.69 62.16 34.90
CA ASP A 93 -51.07 62.06 35.41
C ASP A 93 -51.13 61.62 36.88
N PHE A 94 -50.14 60.84 37.35
CA PHE A 94 -50.16 60.21 38.67
C PHE A 94 -48.88 60.43 39.50
N PRO A 95 -48.35 61.66 39.64
CA PRO A 95 -47.03 61.92 40.24
C PRO A 95 -46.90 61.46 41.70
N ASN A 96 -48.02 61.37 42.44
CA ASN A 96 -48.08 60.94 43.84
C ASN A 96 -48.57 59.51 44.03
N SER A 97 -48.78 58.75 42.95
CA SER A 97 -49.27 57.38 43.06
C SER A 97 -48.23 56.48 43.76
N PRO A 98 -48.64 55.57 44.65
CA PRO A 98 -47.74 54.56 45.22
C PRO A 98 -47.15 53.63 44.13
N LEU A 99 -47.74 53.61 42.94
CA LEU A 99 -47.28 52.84 41.79
C LEU A 99 -46.12 53.50 41.02
N GLN A 100 -45.72 54.74 41.36
CA GLN A 100 -44.53 55.39 40.79
C GLN A 100 -43.26 54.58 40.99
N GLN A 101 -43.11 53.97 42.17
CA GLN A 101 -41.96 53.14 42.50
C GLN A 101 -41.92 51.85 41.65
N PRO A 102 -42.98 51.01 41.62
CA PRO A 102 -43.08 49.89 40.69
C PRO A 102 -42.90 50.27 39.21
N ALA A 103 -43.36 51.46 38.79
CA ALA A 103 -43.19 51.94 37.42
C ALA A 103 -41.72 52.28 37.11
N ASP A 104 -41.00 52.91 38.04
CA ASP A 104 -39.56 53.18 37.91
C ASP A 104 -38.74 51.88 37.77
N PHE A 105 -39.12 50.86 38.53
CA PHE A 105 -38.52 49.53 38.46
C PHE A 105 -38.84 48.79 37.16
N LEU A 106 -40.09 48.88 36.71
CA LEU A 106 -40.54 48.28 35.45
C LEU A 106 -39.83 48.91 34.24
N GLU A 107 -39.56 50.22 34.29
CA GLU A 107 -38.77 50.90 33.26
C GLU A 107 -37.32 50.40 33.22
N LEU A 108 -36.67 50.30 34.38
CA LEU A 108 -35.31 49.74 34.43
C LEU A 108 -35.30 48.31 33.88
N GLN A 109 -36.29 47.49 34.23
CA GLN A 109 -36.42 46.14 33.70
C GLN A 109 -36.60 46.13 32.17
N ALA A 110 -37.47 46.99 31.64
CA ALA A 110 -37.68 47.13 30.21
C ALA A 110 -36.37 47.53 29.50
N MET A 111 -35.60 48.46 30.08
CA MET A 111 -34.29 48.84 29.56
C MET A 111 -33.29 47.69 29.56
N LEU A 112 -33.25 46.88 30.63
CA LEU A 112 -32.37 45.71 30.72
C LEU A 112 -32.73 44.65 29.66
N GLU A 113 -34.02 44.38 29.45
CA GLU A 113 -34.50 43.41 28.45
C GLU A 113 -34.33 43.91 27.01
N GLN A 114 -34.68 45.17 26.73
CA GLN A 114 -34.44 45.78 25.41
C GLN A 114 -32.94 45.73 25.08
N ALA A 115 -32.11 46.08 26.06
CA ALA A 115 -30.67 45.98 25.91
C ALA A 115 -30.17 44.53 25.73
N GLN A 116 -30.93 43.49 26.08
CA GLN A 116 -30.57 42.09 25.74
C GLN A 116 -30.95 41.72 24.30
N GLU A 117 -31.98 42.34 23.74
CA GLU A 117 -32.48 42.08 22.38
C GLU A 117 -31.67 42.83 21.31
N ASP A 118 -31.16 44.02 21.64
CA ASP A 118 -30.39 44.83 20.71
C ASP A 118 -29.08 44.15 20.30
N VAL A 119 -28.89 44.03 18.97
CA VAL A 119 -27.67 43.50 18.33
C VAL A 119 -26.48 44.47 18.51
N GLY A 120 -26.76 45.74 18.79
CA GLY A 120 -25.76 46.77 19.06
C GLY A 120 -25.14 46.68 20.46
N PRO A 121 -24.01 47.38 20.71
CA PRO A 121 -23.47 47.51 22.06
C PRO A 121 -24.51 48.23 22.93
N PRO A 122 -25.05 47.58 23.98
CA PRO A 122 -26.05 48.22 24.82
C PRO A 122 -25.47 49.48 25.47
N ASN A 123 -26.30 50.50 25.67
CA ASN A 123 -25.89 51.71 26.39
C ASN A 123 -25.82 51.42 27.90
N ILE A 124 -24.80 50.63 28.30
CA ILE A 124 -24.57 50.18 29.67
C ILE A 124 -24.51 51.37 30.64
N LYS A 125 -23.90 52.48 30.21
CA LYS A 125 -23.82 53.70 31.02
C LYS A 125 -25.19 54.30 31.33
N LEU A 126 -26.11 54.29 30.36
CA LEU A 126 -27.47 54.77 30.56
C LEU A 126 -28.24 53.87 31.54
N ILE A 127 -28.07 52.55 31.42
CA ILE A 127 -28.66 51.56 32.36
C ILE A 127 -28.08 51.75 33.76
N GLU A 128 -26.75 51.90 33.88
CA GLU A 128 -26.07 52.16 35.16
C GLU A 128 -26.58 53.44 35.80
N HIS A 129 -26.66 54.53 35.04
CA HIS A 129 -27.21 55.80 35.51
C HIS A 129 -28.65 55.62 36.00
N ARG A 130 -29.51 54.97 35.20
CA ARG A 130 -30.90 54.74 35.58
C ARG A 130 -31.01 53.88 36.84
N PHE A 131 -30.23 52.80 36.93
CA PHE A 131 -30.16 51.95 38.12
C PHE A 131 -29.81 52.78 39.37
N GLN A 132 -28.79 53.63 39.30
CA GLN A 132 -28.43 54.51 40.43
C GLN A 132 -29.55 55.50 40.78
N THR A 133 -30.20 56.10 39.78
CA THR A 133 -31.37 56.99 40.01
C THR A 133 -32.49 56.25 40.74
N VAL A 134 -32.80 55.04 40.29
CA VAL A 134 -33.85 54.19 40.85
C VAL A 134 -33.52 53.81 42.31
N LEU A 135 -32.28 53.44 42.60
CA LEU A 135 -31.82 53.14 43.97
C LEU A 135 -31.89 54.36 44.90
N LEU A 136 -31.50 55.54 44.40
CA LEU A 136 -31.51 56.78 45.21
C LEU A 136 -32.93 57.26 45.54
N LYS A 137 -33.87 57.09 44.61
CA LYS A 137 -35.28 57.50 44.78
C LYS A 137 -36.07 56.53 45.67
N ASN A 138 -35.68 55.25 45.73
CA ASN A 138 -36.47 54.18 46.34
C ASN A 138 -35.74 53.41 47.45
N LYS A 139 -35.05 54.12 48.36
CA LYS A 139 -34.15 53.52 49.37
C LYS A 139 -34.79 52.54 50.34
N ASP A 140 -36.09 52.69 50.59
CA ASP A 140 -36.84 51.87 51.55
C ASP A 140 -37.76 50.86 50.87
N SER A 141 -37.58 50.61 49.56
CA SER A 141 -38.44 49.69 48.82
C SER A 141 -38.14 48.22 49.09
N ASP A 142 -39.19 47.43 49.30
CA ASP A 142 -39.12 45.97 49.33
C ASP A 142 -38.70 45.35 47.98
N LEU A 143 -38.72 46.12 46.88
CA LEU A 143 -38.29 45.67 45.55
C LEU A 143 -36.79 45.88 45.29
N LEU A 144 -36.05 46.54 46.19
CA LEU A 144 -34.60 46.71 46.04
C LEU A 144 -33.85 45.38 45.83
N PRO A 145 -34.11 44.29 46.59
CA PRO A 145 -33.42 43.02 46.40
C PRO A 145 -33.65 42.42 45.01
N VAL A 146 -34.84 42.63 44.44
CA VAL A 146 -35.22 42.18 43.09
C VAL A 146 -34.43 42.96 42.05
N ILE A 147 -34.31 44.27 42.23
CA ILE A 147 -33.60 45.16 41.31
C ILE A 147 -32.10 44.92 41.32
N TYR A 148 -31.52 44.69 42.50
CA TYR A 148 -30.13 44.23 42.59
C TYR A 148 -29.95 42.89 41.86
N ALA A 149 -30.80 41.90 42.14
CA ALA A 149 -30.67 40.56 41.55
C ALA A 149 -30.82 40.60 40.02
N THR A 150 -31.82 41.30 39.49
CA THR A 150 -32.03 41.37 38.04
C THR A 150 -30.95 42.19 37.33
N THR A 151 -30.50 43.32 37.90
CA THR A 151 -29.37 44.08 37.34
C THR A 151 -28.07 43.25 37.37
N ALA A 152 -27.84 42.49 38.44
CA ALA A 152 -26.71 41.57 38.52
C ALA A 152 -26.83 40.43 37.49
N ASN A 153 -28.02 39.85 37.30
CA ASN A 153 -28.27 38.85 36.25
C ASN A 153 -28.00 39.42 34.85
N PHE A 154 -28.39 40.67 34.57
CA PHE A 154 -28.05 41.31 33.30
C PHE A 154 -26.54 41.35 33.06
N TYR A 155 -25.75 41.75 34.06
CA TYR A 155 -24.29 41.73 33.95
C TYR A 155 -23.72 40.32 33.80
N LEU A 156 -24.28 39.33 34.50
CA LEU A 156 -23.93 37.92 34.34
C LEU A 156 -24.15 37.45 32.89
N GLN A 157 -25.31 37.75 32.29
CA GLN A 157 -25.61 37.39 30.90
C GLN A 157 -24.72 38.13 29.90
N ARG A 158 -24.18 39.30 30.26
CA ARG A 158 -23.21 40.06 29.45
C ARG A 158 -21.74 39.73 29.75
N ASN A 159 -21.48 38.67 30.53
CA ASN A 159 -20.13 38.25 30.94
C ASN A 159 -19.35 39.30 31.76
N MET A 160 -20.04 40.25 32.39
CA MET A 160 -19.45 41.26 33.27
C MET A 160 -19.43 40.74 34.72
N LEU A 161 -18.70 39.65 34.92
CA LEU A 161 -18.80 38.79 36.10
C LEU A 161 -18.46 39.51 37.42
N GLU A 162 -17.47 40.39 37.43
CA GLU A 162 -17.08 41.14 38.64
C GLU A 162 -18.16 42.13 39.08
N LYS A 163 -18.74 42.89 38.14
CA LYS A 163 -19.85 43.82 38.44
C LYS A 163 -21.09 43.06 38.93
N SER A 164 -21.41 41.96 38.26
CA SER A 164 -22.49 41.06 38.66
C SER A 164 -22.27 40.52 40.07
N LEU A 165 -21.07 40.00 40.37
CA LEU A 165 -20.72 39.49 41.70
C LEU A 165 -20.86 40.57 42.77
N ALA A 166 -20.31 41.77 42.54
CA ALA A 166 -20.37 42.87 43.49
C ALA A 166 -21.82 43.28 43.82
N LEU A 167 -22.72 43.29 42.83
CA LEU A 167 -24.14 43.58 43.08
C LEU A 167 -24.84 42.46 43.85
N TYR A 168 -24.57 41.18 43.53
CA TYR A 168 -25.11 40.07 44.29
C TYR A 168 -24.60 40.03 45.73
N GLU A 169 -23.32 40.31 45.98
CA GLU A 169 -22.76 40.37 47.33
C GLU A 169 -23.36 41.52 48.14
N LYS A 170 -23.48 42.71 47.53
CA LYS A 170 -24.17 43.85 48.16
C LYS A 170 -25.62 43.53 48.50
N ALA A 171 -26.34 42.86 47.61
CA ALA A 171 -27.72 42.43 47.87
C ALA A 171 -27.81 41.38 48.99
N ARG A 172 -26.85 40.45 49.04
CA ARG A 172 -26.79 39.41 50.07
C ARG A 172 -26.59 40.01 51.46
N GLU A 173 -25.73 41.02 51.56
CA GLU A 173 -25.43 41.73 52.81
C GLU A 173 -26.59 42.62 53.26
N ALA A 174 -27.20 43.36 52.33
CA ALA A 174 -28.29 44.27 52.64
C ALA A 174 -29.62 43.54 52.92
N PHE A 175 -29.87 42.39 52.29
CA PHE A 175 -31.18 41.72 52.30
C PHE A 175 -31.11 40.20 52.58
N PRO A 176 -30.47 39.76 53.68
CA PRO A 176 -30.20 38.34 53.94
C PRO A 176 -31.46 37.47 54.15
N PHE A 177 -32.58 38.10 54.52
CA PHE A 177 -33.85 37.41 54.84
C PHE A 177 -34.95 37.61 53.79
N HIS A 178 -34.68 38.33 52.70
CA HIS A 178 -35.67 38.57 51.66
C HIS A 178 -35.99 37.27 50.88
N THR A 179 -37.16 37.19 50.26
CA THR A 179 -37.60 36.01 49.47
C THR A 179 -36.66 35.71 48.29
N SER A 180 -35.98 36.72 47.76
CA SER A 180 -34.94 36.60 46.72
C SER A 180 -33.56 36.19 47.24
N ALA A 181 -33.34 36.05 48.55
CA ALA A 181 -32.04 35.72 49.12
C ALA A 181 -31.43 34.43 48.53
N CYS A 182 -32.27 33.44 48.21
CA CYS A 182 -31.85 32.22 47.53
C CYS A 182 -31.34 32.44 46.11
N VAL A 183 -31.97 33.34 45.35
CA VAL A 183 -31.51 33.72 44.00
C VAL A 183 -30.19 34.47 44.10
N VAL A 184 -30.09 35.40 45.06
CA VAL A 184 -28.86 36.15 45.31
C VAL A 184 -27.71 35.22 45.70
N MET A 185 -27.93 34.24 46.59
CA MET A 185 -26.92 33.23 46.93
C MET A 185 -26.48 32.41 45.72
N GLN A 186 -27.44 31.97 44.89
CA GLN A 186 -27.14 31.27 43.65
C GLN A 186 -26.32 32.16 42.69
N GLY A 187 -26.64 33.45 42.60
CA GLY A 187 -25.92 34.44 41.80
C GLY A 187 -24.48 34.63 42.26
N VAL A 188 -24.23 34.74 43.57
CA VAL A 188 -22.86 34.78 44.12
C VAL A 188 -22.07 33.53 43.74
N ALA A 189 -22.67 32.35 43.92
CA ALA A 189 -22.03 31.07 43.61
C ALA A 189 -21.72 30.93 42.10
N GLU A 190 -22.67 31.31 41.25
CA GLU A 190 -22.56 31.28 39.78
C GLU A 190 -21.42 32.16 39.28
N ASN A 191 -21.35 33.41 39.75
CA ASN A 191 -20.28 34.32 39.35
C ASN A 191 -18.91 33.81 39.82
N ARG A 192 -18.79 33.32 41.06
CA ARG A 192 -17.53 32.74 41.56
C ARG A 192 -17.12 31.52 40.73
N TYR A 193 -18.06 30.67 40.34
CA TYR A 193 -17.76 29.54 39.46
C TYR A 193 -17.25 30.00 38.09
N LEU A 194 -17.93 30.98 37.46
CA LEU A 194 -17.52 31.51 36.15
C LEU A 194 -16.23 32.35 36.20
N LEU A 195 -15.89 32.93 37.34
CA LEU A 195 -14.58 33.54 37.63
C LEU A 195 -13.49 32.50 37.92
N ASN A 196 -13.78 31.21 37.73
CA ASN A 196 -12.86 30.10 38.00
C ASN A 196 -12.43 29.99 39.48
N GLU A 197 -13.34 30.29 40.40
CA GLU A 197 -13.18 30.12 41.85
C GLU A 197 -14.05 28.96 42.42
N PRO A 198 -13.93 27.72 41.91
CA PRO A 198 -14.84 26.62 42.28
C PRO A 198 -14.79 26.28 43.78
N VAL A 199 -13.65 26.46 44.43
CA VAL A 199 -13.47 26.24 45.88
C VAL A 199 -14.38 27.14 46.71
N ARG A 200 -14.57 28.41 46.29
CA ARG A 200 -15.42 29.38 46.98
C ARG A 200 -16.89 29.27 46.55
N ALA A 201 -17.15 28.82 45.33
CA ALA A 201 -18.50 28.63 44.82
C ALA A 201 -19.18 27.39 45.41
N LYS A 202 -18.46 26.27 45.54
CA LYS A 202 -18.96 24.98 46.04
C LYS A 202 -19.77 25.05 47.34
N PRO A 203 -19.26 25.62 48.46
CA PRO A 203 -20.03 25.68 49.71
C PRO A 203 -21.28 26.54 49.58
N THR A 204 -21.28 27.53 48.69
CA THR A 204 -22.45 28.38 48.45
C THR A 204 -23.54 27.60 47.70
N PHE A 205 -23.18 26.80 46.69
CA PHE A 205 -24.15 25.91 46.02
C PHE A 205 -24.70 24.83 46.95
N GLU A 206 -23.86 24.24 47.80
CA GLU A 206 -24.30 23.29 48.83
C GLU A 206 -25.32 23.94 49.80
N LEU A 207 -25.07 25.21 50.18
CA LEU A 207 -26.00 25.99 50.98
C LEU A 207 -27.33 26.25 50.26
N VAL A 208 -27.30 26.55 48.96
CA VAL A 208 -28.53 26.67 48.14
C VAL A 208 -29.31 25.36 48.16
N LEU A 209 -28.65 24.20 48.00
CA LEU A 209 -29.30 22.89 48.09
C LEU A 209 -29.88 22.61 49.47
N GLN A 210 -29.25 23.09 50.54
CA GLN A 210 -29.73 22.85 51.88
C GLN A 210 -30.92 23.75 52.23
N LYS A 211 -30.81 25.06 51.97
CA LYS A 211 -31.73 26.07 52.50
C LYS A 211 -32.86 26.46 51.54
N CYS A 212 -32.64 26.38 50.23
CA CYS A 212 -33.60 26.90 49.26
C CYS A 212 -34.67 25.86 48.90
N LYS A 213 -35.93 26.30 48.89
CA LYS A 213 -37.09 25.46 48.54
C LYS A 213 -37.41 25.49 47.04
N ASN A 214 -37.00 26.53 46.31
CA ASN A 214 -37.28 26.67 44.87
C ASN A 214 -36.62 25.53 44.07
N PRO A 215 -37.39 24.66 43.38
CA PRO A 215 -36.83 23.52 42.66
C PRO A 215 -35.86 23.90 41.54
N SER A 216 -36.06 25.04 40.87
CA SER A 216 -35.18 25.50 39.79
C SER A 216 -33.80 25.89 40.32
N LEU A 217 -33.73 26.65 41.43
CA LEU A 217 -32.46 27.04 42.04
C LEU A 217 -31.70 25.82 42.58
N ARG A 218 -32.42 24.89 43.22
CA ARG A 218 -31.82 23.63 43.66
C ARG A 218 -31.28 22.84 42.49
N LEU A 219 -32.03 22.75 41.39
CA LEU A 219 -31.58 22.04 40.19
C LEU A 219 -30.32 22.68 39.61
N GLY A 220 -30.28 24.02 39.49
CA GLY A 220 -29.10 24.75 39.05
C GLY A 220 -27.88 24.49 39.93
N ALA A 221 -28.04 24.49 41.26
CA ALA A 221 -26.97 24.16 42.19
C ALA A 221 -26.48 22.70 42.03
N MET A 222 -27.38 21.73 41.80
CA MET A 222 -26.97 20.33 41.53
C MET A 222 -26.14 20.23 40.24
N VAL A 223 -26.58 20.90 39.16
CA VAL A 223 -25.86 20.92 37.88
C VAL A 223 -24.47 21.54 38.06
N ARG A 224 -24.35 22.65 38.81
CA ARG A 224 -23.05 23.31 39.05
C ARG A 224 -22.09 22.50 39.91
N LEU A 225 -22.61 21.78 40.90
CA LEU A 225 -21.78 20.85 41.66
C LEU A 225 -21.28 19.71 40.76
N ALA A 226 -22.10 19.21 39.84
CA ALA A 226 -21.66 18.23 38.85
C ALA A 226 -20.62 18.83 37.87
N ASP A 227 -20.80 20.08 37.43
CA ASP A 227 -19.82 20.79 36.61
C ASP A 227 -18.45 20.92 37.32
N MET A 228 -18.44 21.18 38.63
CA MET A 228 -17.20 21.26 39.41
C MET A 228 -16.48 19.92 39.53
N GLU A 229 -17.23 18.82 39.62
CA GLU A 229 -16.67 17.48 39.64
C GLU A 229 -16.20 17.02 38.25
N TRP A 230 -16.59 17.71 37.16
CA TRP A 230 -16.20 17.34 35.79
C TRP A 230 -14.70 17.19 35.61
N ASN A 231 -13.92 18.16 36.13
CA ASN A 231 -12.47 18.15 36.01
C ASN A 231 -11.76 17.34 37.11
N VAL A 232 -12.51 16.89 38.13
CA VAL A 232 -11.95 16.21 39.32
C VAL A 232 -12.24 14.71 39.29
N ASN A 233 -13.49 14.33 39.00
CA ASN A 233 -13.97 12.97 39.01
C ASN A 233 -15.19 12.80 38.07
N ASN A 234 -14.91 12.37 36.84
CA ASN A 234 -15.90 12.11 35.79
C ASN A 234 -17.09 11.24 36.26
N ALA A 235 -16.83 10.22 37.10
CA ALA A 235 -17.89 9.34 37.58
C ALA A 235 -18.83 10.05 38.57
N LYS A 236 -18.30 10.93 39.43
CA LYS A 236 -19.12 11.77 40.31
C LYS A 236 -19.91 12.82 39.52
N ALA A 237 -19.30 13.43 38.50
CA ALA A 237 -19.97 14.36 37.61
C ALA A 237 -21.16 13.70 36.87
N GLU A 238 -20.95 12.51 36.28
CA GLU A 238 -22.02 11.76 35.60
C GLU A 238 -23.17 11.46 36.55
N LYS A 239 -22.86 10.96 37.76
CA LYS A 239 -23.86 10.69 38.79
C LYS A 239 -24.63 11.96 39.17
N GLY A 240 -23.93 13.07 39.36
CA GLY A 240 -24.55 14.37 39.69
C GLY A 240 -25.53 14.85 38.62
N TYR A 241 -25.15 14.81 37.33
CA TYR A 241 -26.06 15.16 36.24
C TYR A 241 -27.25 14.20 36.15
N ALA A 242 -27.01 12.89 36.29
CA ALA A 242 -28.08 11.88 36.23
C ALA A 242 -29.10 12.06 37.36
N GLU A 243 -28.65 12.38 38.57
CA GLU A 243 -29.53 12.69 39.70
C GLU A 243 -30.32 13.99 39.49
N ALA A 244 -29.67 15.03 38.96
CA ALA A 244 -30.33 16.29 38.61
C ALA A 244 -31.41 16.09 37.54
N LEU A 245 -31.09 15.33 36.49
CA LEU A 245 -32.02 14.97 35.42
C LEU A 245 -33.22 14.16 35.93
N LYS A 246 -32.98 13.17 36.80
CA LYS A 246 -34.05 12.32 37.36
C LYS A 246 -35.04 13.13 38.22
N LYS A 247 -34.55 14.19 38.87
CA LYS A 247 -35.35 14.98 39.81
C LYS A 247 -36.39 15.86 39.12
N ASP A 248 -36.05 16.47 37.98
CA ASP A 248 -36.97 17.30 37.21
C ASP A 248 -36.53 17.37 35.73
N LEU A 249 -36.93 16.34 34.96
CA LEU A 249 -36.57 16.20 33.55
C LEU A 249 -37.00 17.42 32.71
N ASN A 250 -38.21 17.92 32.94
CA ASN A 250 -38.77 19.03 32.16
C ASN A 250 -37.99 20.32 32.38
N ARG A 251 -37.65 20.66 33.63
CA ARG A 251 -36.82 21.84 33.93
C ARG A 251 -35.38 21.64 33.50
N PHE A 252 -34.83 20.43 33.63
CA PHE A 252 -33.47 20.13 33.19
C PHE A 252 -33.30 20.41 31.70
N ASN A 253 -34.20 19.86 30.87
CA ASN A 253 -34.17 20.04 29.42
C ASN A 253 -34.36 21.51 29.01
N ARG A 254 -35.27 22.23 29.68
CA ARG A 254 -35.58 23.63 29.33
C ARG A 254 -34.52 24.62 29.77
N PHE A 255 -33.99 24.48 30.99
CA PHE A 255 -33.16 25.51 31.62
C PHE A 255 -31.68 25.16 31.66
N TYR A 256 -31.32 23.87 31.56
CA TYR A 256 -29.94 23.41 31.62
C TYR A 256 -29.60 22.44 30.48
N PRO A 257 -29.92 22.75 29.20
CA PRO A 257 -29.62 21.84 28.10
C PRO A 257 -28.12 21.52 28.00
N HIS A 258 -27.22 22.46 28.32
CA HIS A 258 -25.78 22.21 28.34
C HIS A 258 -25.34 21.07 29.27
N ALA A 259 -26.10 20.79 30.33
CA ALA A 259 -25.84 19.65 31.20
C ALA A 259 -26.17 18.31 30.52
N LEU A 260 -27.11 18.28 29.55
CA LEU A 260 -27.33 17.11 28.68
C LEU A 260 -26.11 16.86 27.81
N TYR A 261 -25.53 17.91 27.21
CA TYR A 261 -24.30 17.79 26.41
C TYR A 261 -23.15 17.24 27.26
N ASN A 262 -22.92 17.82 28.44
CA ASN A 262 -21.87 17.36 29.35
C ASN A 262 -22.11 15.90 29.75
N LEU A 263 -23.33 15.53 30.17
CA LEU A 263 -23.65 14.13 30.47
C LEU A 263 -23.41 13.19 29.27
N ALA A 264 -23.84 13.59 28.08
CA ALA A 264 -23.65 12.83 26.84
C ALA A 264 -22.16 12.58 26.56
N GLU A 265 -21.32 13.59 26.79
CA GLU A 265 -19.88 13.55 26.56
C GLU A 265 -19.16 12.63 27.57
N LEU A 266 -19.55 12.60 28.86
CA LEU A 266 -19.01 11.62 29.83
C LEU A 266 -19.32 10.19 29.41
N ILE A 267 -20.57 9.96 28.99
CA ILE A 267 -21.04 8.64 28.56
C ILE A 267 -20.37 8.22 27.25
N TYR A 268 -20.14 9.17 26.33
CA TYR A 268 -19.38 8.95 25.09
C TYR A 268 -17.97 8.43 25.38
N ARG A 269 -17.27 9.09 26.33
CA ARG A 269 -15.90 8.74 26.73
C ARG A 269 -15.79 7.36 27.37
N ARG A 270 -16.84 6.91 28.06
CA ARG A 270 -16.91 5.53 28.58
C ARG A 270 -17.20 4.48 27.49
N GLY A 271 -17.47 4.91 26.25
CA GLY A 271 -17.79 4.03 25.14
C GLY A 271 -19.26 3.60 25.06
N GLU A 272 -20.15 4.18 25.88
CA GLU A 272 -21.58 3.90 25.86
C GLU A 272 -22.31 4.68 24.76
N LEU A 273 -21.92 4.42 23.51
CA LEU A 273 -22.28 5.24 22.35
C LEU A 273 -23.79 5.41 22.13
N LYS A 274 -24.58 4.34 22.33
CA LYS A 274 -26.05 4.40 22.16
C LYS A 274 -26.69 5.35 23.17
N ARG A 275 -26.24 5.29 24.43
CA ARG A 275 -26.77 6.11 25.52
C ARG A 275 -26.29 7.56 25.40
N SER A 276 -25.04 7.76 25.01
CA SER A 276 -24.50 9.08 24.70
C SER A 276 -25.28 9.77 23.57
N LYS A 277 -25.56 9.03 22.48
CA LYS A 277 -26.36 9.53 21.35
C LYS A 277 -27.71 10.08 21.79
N PHE A 278 -28.42 9.34 22.66
CA PHE A 278 -29.71 9.77 23.18
C PHE A 278 -29.62 11.16 23.84
N TYR A 279 -28.62 11.38 24.69
CA TYR A 279 -28.46 12.67 25.37
C TYR A 279 -28.00 13.81 24.45
N PHE A 280 -27.19 13.52 23.42
CA PHE A 280 -26.89 14.52 22.39
C PHE A 280 -28.12 14.89 21.56
N ASP A 281 -28.96 13.91 21.20
CA ASP A 281 -30.24 14.16 20.51
C ASP A 281 -31.16 15.03 21.38
N GLU A 282 -31.27 14.75 22.68
CA GLU A 282 -32.05 15.59 23.62
C GLU A 282 -31.46 17.01 23.75
N TYR A 283 -30.14 17.15 23.84
CA TYR A 283 -29.48 18.46 23.83
C TYR A 283 -29.84 19.28 22.58
N LEU A 284 -29.76 18.66 21.39
CA LEU A 284 -30.05 19.31 20.12
C LEU A 284 -31.53 19.70 19.94
N LYS A 285 -32.46 18.99 20.58
CA LYS A 285 -33.90 19.34 20.58
C LYS A 285 -34.20 20.59 21.40
N HIS A 286 -33.46 20.80 22.48
CA HIS A 286 -33.75 21.84 23.47
C HIS A 286 -32.85 23.07 23.38
N THR A 287 -31.86 23.06 22.48
CA THR A 287 -30.89 24.14 22.35
C THR A 287 -31.12 24.93 21.06
N PRO A 288 -30.99 26.27 21.08
CA PRO A 288 -30.97 27.07 19.85
C PRO A 288 -29.86 26.61 18.90
N ARG A 289 -30.12 26.71 17.58
CA ARG A 289 -29.15 26.34 16.54
C ARG A 289 -27.79 27.02 16.68
N GLN A 290 -27.77 28.25 17.18
CA GLN A 290 -26.58 29.09 17.32
C GLN A 290 -25.80 28.92 18.63
N ALA A 291 -26.18 27.97 19.51
CA ALA A 291 -25.42 27.77 20.75
C ALA A 291 -24.00 27.27 20.46
N SER A 292 -23.02 27.74 21.24
CA SER A 292 -21.59 27.48 21.04
C SER A 292 -21.23 25.99 20.98
N CYS A 293 -21.92 25.14 21.73
CA CYS A 293 -21.64 23.69 21.77
C CYS A 293 -22.46 22.87 20.76
N THR A 294 -23.35 23.49 19.99
CA THR A 294 -24.15 22.80 18.96
C THR A 294 -23.28 22.12 17.89
N PRO A 295 -22.26 22.78 17.32
CA PRO A 295 -21.34 22.13 16.38
C PRO A 295 -20.61 20.93 16.99
N PHE A 296 -20.20 21.00 18.26
CA PHE A 296 -19.55 19.89 18.96
C PHE A 296 -20.50 18.70 19.16
N ALA A 297 -21.75 18.94 19.54
CA ALA A 297 -22.76 17.89 19.69
C ALA A 297 -23.02 17.18 18.35
N LEU A 298 -23.16 17.95 17.27
CA LEU A 298 -23.36 17.39 15.92
C LEU A 298 -22.14 16.60 15.44
N LYS A 299 -20.93 17.09 15.72
CA LYS A 299 -19.70 16.36 15.47
C LYS A 299 -19.67 15.03 16.25
N ARG A 300 -20.08 15.03 17.52
CA ARG A 300 -20.19 13.78 18.32
C ARG A 300 -21.24 12.83 17.78
N MET A 301 -22.35 13.34 17.27
CA MET A 301 -23.35 12.51 16.57
C MET A 301 -22.76 11.85 15.33
N ALA A 302 -21.93 12.57 14.56
CA ALA A 302 -21.17 12.02 13.43
C ALA A 302 -20.16 10.96 13.90
N ASP A 303 -19.38 11.24 14.94
CA ASP A 303 -18.43 10.27 15.52
C ASP A 303 -19.13 8.99 16.00
N ILE A 304 -20.29 9.11 16.64
CA ILE A 304 -21.09 7.96 17.10
C ILE A 304 -21.60 7.16 15.90
N ALA A 305 -22.13 7.83 14.87
CA ALA A 305 -22.57 7.17 13.64
C ALA A 305 -21.40 6.39 13.01
N PHE A 306 -20.23 7.00 12.95
CA PHE A 306 -19.01 6.39 12.45
C PHE A 306 -18.54 5.17 13.29
N LYS A 307 -18.49 5.34 14.62
CA LYS A 307 -18.10 4.28 15.58
C LYS A 307 -19.06 3.09 15.57
N THR A 308 -20.33 3.33 15.26
CA THR A 308 -21.38 2.29 15.20
C THR A 308 -21.56 1.69 13.81
N ASN A 309 -20.64 1.94 12.86
CA ASN A 309 -20.70 1.46 11.47
C ASN A 309 -22.00 1.88 10.76
N ALA A 310 -22.52 3.08 11.03
CA ALA A 310 -23.60 3.63 10.23
C ALA A 310 -23.16 3.82 8.77
N ASP A 311 -24.13 3.95 7.86
CA ASP A 311 -23.86 4.27 6.47
C ASP A 311 -22.92 5.49 6.34
N ILE A 312 -21.92 5.39 5.46
CA ILE A 312 -20.88 6.42 5.36
C ILE A 312 -21.46 7.75 4.85
N LYS A 313 -22.45 7.73 3.95
CA LYS A 313 -23.07 8.97 3.46
C LYS A 313 -23.82 9.67 4.57
N LYS A 314 -24.52 8.90 5.42
CA LYS A 314 -25.17 9.43 6.63
C LYS A 314 -24.14 10.04 7.58
N THR A 315 -23.01 9.37 7.79
CA THR A 315 -21.93 9.84 8.67
C THR A 315 -21.31 11.14 8.15
N VAL A 316 -20.97 11.20 6.86
CA VAL A 316 -20.45 12.40 6.19
C VAL A 316 -21.46 13.54 6.26
N GLY A 317 -22.75 13.26 6.02
CA GLY A 317 -23.82 14.25 6.14
C GLY A 317 -23.88 14.89 7.53
N LEU A 318 -23.71 14.10 8.61
CA LEU A 318 -23.66 14.65 9.97
C LEU A 318 -22.44 15.56 10.20
N TYR A 319 -21.27 15.20 9.66
CA TYR A 319 -20.10 16.08 9.70
C TYR A 319 -20.32 17.39 8.92
N MET A 320 -20.99 17.33 7.77
CA MET A 320 -21.36 18.54 7.00
C MET A 320 -22.33 19.42 7.78
N VAL A 321 -23.35 18.85 8.44
CA VAL A 321 -24.27 19.62 9.28
C VAL A 321 -23.55 20.28 10.46
N ALA A 322 -22.56 19.61 11.07
CA ALA A 322 -21.73 20.22 12.10
C ALA A 322 -20.93 21.43 11.58
N HIS A 323 -20.39 21.34 10.36
CA HIS A 323 -19.74 22.46 9.68
C HIS A 323 -20.72 23.60 9.39
N GLU A 324 -21.90 23.30 8.84
CA GLU A 324 -22.92 24.31 8.52
C GLU A 324 -23.38 25.10 9.75
N GLN A 325 -23.48 24.46 10.92
CA GLN A 325 -23.84 25.15 12.16
C GLN A 325 -22.70 26.00 12.76
N GLY A 326 -21.45 25.77 12.36
CA GLY A 326 -20.30 26.50 12.89
C GLY A 326 -19.14 26.62 11.90
N PRO A 327 -19.33 27.19 10.70
CA PRO A 327 -18.37 27.06 9.60
C PRO A 327 -17.05 27.79 9.87
N ALA A 328 -17.09 28.84 10.70
CA ALA A 328 -15.91 29.58 11.13
C ALA A 328 -15.21 28.97 12.36
N THR A 329 -15.86 28.02 13.06
CA THR A 329 -15.31 27.41 14.27
C THR A 329 -14.34 26.29 13.92
N ASP A 330 -13.32 26.06 14.75
CA ASP A 330 -12.37 24.97 14.56
C ASP A 330 -13.04 23.61 14.47
N VAL A 331 -14.05 23.34 15.31
CA VAL A 331 -14.80 22.07 15.28
C VAL A 331 -15.61 21.90 13.99
N GLY A 332 -16.18 22.99 13.44
CA GLY A 332 -16.90 22.95 12.19
C GLY A 332 -15.96 22.70 11.00
N ARG A 333 -14.82 23.39 10.95
CA ARG A 333 -13.76 23.14 9.94
C ARG A 333 -13.21 21.72 10.04
N PHE A 334 -12.91 21.28 11.25
CA PHE A 334 -12.41 19.92 11.50
C PHE A 334 -13.43 18.86 11.09
N SER A 335 -14.72 19.08 11.37
CA SER A 335 -15.80 18.20 10.91
C SER A 335 -15.85 18.12 9.39
N TYR A 336 -15.72 19.26 8.71
CA TYR A 336 -15.68 19.31 7.24
C TYR A 336 -14.49 18.51 6.68
N VAL A 337 -13.30 18.69 7.27
CA VAL A 337 -12.11 17.89 6.93
C VAL A 337 -12.39 16.40 7.10
N GLN A 338 -12.93 15.96 8.24
CA GLN A 338 -13.23 14.54 8.47
C GLN A 338 -14.22 13.99 7.44
N GLY A 339 -15.29 14.74 7.13
CA GLY A 339 -16.26 14.35 6.11
C GLY A 339 -15.63 14.17 4.72
N LEU A 340 -14.75 15.08 4.30
CA LEU A 340 -14.04 14.96 3.02
C LEU A 340 -13.11 13.75 2.98
N LEU A 341 -12.37 13.50 4.07
CA LEU A 341 -11.40 12.43 4.20
C LEU A 341 -12.03 11.03 4.23
N LEU A 342 -13.25 10.89 4.75
CA LEU A 342 -13.97 9.62 4.82
C LEU A 342 -14.38 9.07 3.45
N GLU A 343 -14.55 9.94 2.45
CA GLU A 343 -14.96 9.57 1.11
C GLU A 343 -13.80 9.44 0.12
N LEU A 344 -12.56 9.73 0.52
CA LEU A 344 -11.41 9.79 -0.40
C LEU A 344 -11.20 8.49 -1.19
N THR A 345 -11.45 7.32 -0.60
CA THR A 345 -11.29 6.03 -1.29
C THR A 345 -12.44 5.71 -2.27
N LYS A 346 -13.50 6.53 -2.29
CA LYS A 346 -14.66 6.37 -3.18
C LYS A 346 -14.64 7.29 -4.39
N VAL A 347 -13.65 8.18 -4.49
CA VAL A 347 -13.53 9.16 -5.57
C VAL A 347 -12.29 8.90 -6.42
N GLY A 348 -12.32 9.34 -7.68
CA GLY A 348 -11.19 9.17 -8.61
C GLY A 348 -10.01 10.09 -8.28
N GLY A 349 -8.82 9.78 -8.82
CA GLY A 349 -7.57 10.50 -8.56
C GLY A 349 -7.63 12.04 -8.69
N PRO A 350 -8.25 12.62 -9.75
CA PRO A 350 -8.40 14.07 -9.84
C PRO A 350 -9.20 14.69 -8.69
N GLU A 351 -10.27 14.01 -8.26
CA GLU A 351 -11.10 14.47 -7.15
C GLU A 351 -10.41 14.27 -5.79
N VAL A 352 -9.60 13.21 -5.63
CA VAL A 352 -8.71 13.06 -4.45
C VAL A 352 -7.80 14.28 -4.32
N LYS A 353 -7.11 14.68 -5.39
CA LYS A 353 -6.22 15.85 -5.38
C LYS A 353 -6.96 17.14 -5.02
N ARG A 354 -8.17 17.34 -5.59
CA ARG A 354 -9.01 18.51 -5.29
C ARG A 354 -9.41 18.55 -3.82
N ARG A 355 -9.93 17.44 -3.27
CA ARG A 355 -10.36 17.36 -1.86
C ARG A 355 -9.20 17.52 -0.90
N VAL A 356 -8.04 16.95 -1.20
CA VAL A 356 -6.83 17.10 -0.37
C VAL A 356 -6.38 18.56 -0.29
N LYS A 357 -6.46 19.30 -1.40
CA LYS A 357 -6.19 20.75 -1.41
C LYS A 357 -7.14 21.50 -0.48
N VAL A 358 -8.45 21.23 -0.55
CA VAL A 358 -9.45 21.84 0.34
C VAL A 358 -9.17 21.48 1.80
N VAL A 359 -8.80 20.22 2.07
CA VAL A 359 -8.40 19.79 3.42
C VAL A 359 -7.21 20.61 3.93
N ASP A 360 -6.17 20.82 3.12
CA ASP A 360 -5.02 21.63 3.53
C ASP A 360 -5.41 23.07 3.86
N GLU A 361 -6.20 23.70 2.98
CA GLU A 361 -6.70 25.07 3.19
C GLU A 361 -7.53 25.19 4.48
N GLU A 362 -8.34 24.19 4.83
CA GLU A 362 -9.13 24.21 6.06
C GLU A 362 -8.29 23.92 7.31
N LEU A 363 -7.30 23.02 7.23
CA LEU A 363 -6.38 22.75 8.34
C LEU A 363 -5.51 23.96 8.70
N GLU A 364 -5.11 24.76 7.71
CA GLU A 364 -4.38 26.02 7.92
C GLU A 364 -5.22 27.05 8.69
N LYS A 365 -6.55 27.03 8.50
CA LYS A 365 -7.49 27.94 9.17
C LYS A 365 -7.89 27.50 10.59
N ILE A 366 -7.58 26.26 10.99
CA ILE A 366 -7.87 25.76 12.36
C ILE A 366 -6.84 26.29 13.34
N GLU A 367 -7.24 27.06 14.34
CA GLU A 367 -6.34 27.68 15.32
C GLU A 367 -5.88 26.69 16.40
N THR A 368 -6.78 25.82 16.85
CA THR A 368 -6.51 24.82 17.89
C THR A 368 -5.50 23.80 17.41
N ALA A 369 -4.30 23.83 18.01
CA ALA A 369 -3.19 22.95 17.63
C ALA A 369 -3.57 21.46 17.66
N GLN A 370 -4.44 21.03 18.58
CA GLN A 370 -4.87 19.65 18.68
C GLN A 370 -5.72 19.21 17.47
N PHE A 371 -6.71 20.01 17.05
CA PHE A 371 -7.51 19.73 15.84
C PHE A 371 -6.64 19.74 14.58
N ARG A 372 -5.74 20.72 14.46
CA ARG A 372 -4.83 20.80 13.31
C ARG A 372 -3.92 19.57 13.21
N LYS A 373 -3.28 19.19 14.31
CA LYS A 373 -2.43 17.99 14.41
C LYS A 373 -3.19 16.73 14.02
N GLN A 374 -4.39 16.55 14.58
CA GLN A 374 -5.24 15.42 14.25
C GLN A 374 -5.57 15.38 12.77
N GLY A 375 -5.97 16.53 12.21
CA GLY A 375 -6.40 16.62 10.83
C GLY A 375 -5.30 16.23 9.84
N TYR A 376 -4.04 16.59 10.13
CA TYR A 376 -2.90 16.11 9.33
C TYR A 376 -2.68 14.60 9.45
N ILE A 377 -2.85 14.01 10.63
CA ILE A 377 -2.75 12.56 10.81
C ILE A 377 -3.88 11.87 10.03
N ASP A 378 -5.12 12.32 10.20
CA ASP A 378 -6.30 11.78 9.50
C ASP A 378 -6.11 11.87 7.99
N LYS A 379 -5.67 13.04 7.48
CA LYS A 379 -5.36 13.25 6.05
C LYS A 379 -4.33 12.23 5.58
N THR A 380 -3.23 12.08 6.31
CA THR A 380 -2.12 11.21 5.92
C THR A 380 -2.54 9.75 5.89
N LEU A 381 -3.26 9.27 6.91
CA LEU A 381 -3.79 7.90 6.92
C LEU A 381 -4.81 7.66 5.81
N SER A 382 -5.60 8.68 5.46
CA SER A 382 -6.54 8.61 4.34
C SER A 382 -5.84 8.48 3.00
N LEU A 383 -4.74 9.21 2.78
CA LEU A 383 -3.93 9.10 1.57
C LEU A 383 -3.24 7.74 1.46
N ILE A 384 -2.73 7.20 2.58
CA ILE A 384 -2.21 5.82 2.62
C ILE A 384 -3.32 4.81 2.26
N ASP A 385 -4.57 5.09 2.59
CA ASP A 385 -5.71 4.24 2.25
C ASP A 385 -6.06 4.28 0.76
N THR A 386 -5.91 5.44 0.10
CA THR A 386 -6.22 5.63 -1.34
C THR A 386 -5.16 5.11 -2.29
N GLY A 387 -4.01 4.65 -1.81
CA GLY A 387 -2.91 4.20 -2.66
C GLY A 387 -1.74 5.19 -2.78
N GLU A 388 -1.82 6.35 -2.12
CA GLU A 388 -0.81 7.41 -2.23
C GLU A 388 0.35 7.15 -1.27
N ILE A 389 1.30 6.31 -1.68
CA ILE A 389 2.37 5.84 -0.80
C ILE A 389 3.32 6.95 -0.33
N ALA A 390 3.42 8.07 -1.05
CA ALA A 390 4.17 9.25 -0.62
C ALA A 390 3.66 9.83 0.72
N ALA A 391 2.43 9.51 1.13
CA ALA A 391 1.89 9.89 2.43
C ALA A 391 2.60 9.19 3.61
N VAL A 392 3.30 8.07 3.38
CA VAL A 392 4.13 7.40 4.39
C VAL A 392 5.22 8.35 4.92
N ASP A 393 5.84 9.15 4.05
CA ASP A 393 6.83 10.14 4.45
C ASP A 393 6.24 11.26 5.29
N SER A 394 5.05 11.73 4.93
CA SER A 394 4.31 12.72 5.73
C SER A 394 4.01 12.18 7.12
N LEU A 395 3.61 10.89 7.24
CA LEU A 395 3.32 10.28 8.54
C LEU A 395 4.57 10.21 9.42
N ARG A 396 5.72 9.89 8.80
CA ARG A 396 7.00 9.86 9.50
C ARG A 396 7.45 11.25 9.94
N LYS A 397 7.26 12.28 9.11
CA LYS A 397 7.54 13.68 9.50
C LYS A 397 6.68 14.09 10.70
N LEU A 398 5.39 13.72 10.71
CA LEU A 398 4.51 13.96 11.86
C LEU A 398 4.99 13.23 13.12
N GLU A 399 5.49 12.00 12.99
CA GLU A 399 6.10 11.28 14.12
C GLU A 399 7.38 11.97 14.63
N GLN A 400 8.28 12.37 13.74
CA GLN A 400 9.53 13.07 14.08
C GLN A 400 9.28 14.42 14.76
N GLN A 401 8.22 15.12 14.36
CA GLN A 401 7.76 16.36 15.01
C GLN A 401 7.10 16.12 16.38
N GLY A 402 6.96 14.86 16.82
CA GLY A 402 6.27 14.50 18.06
C GLY A 402 4.76 14.79 18.02
N VAL A 403 4.19 15.03 16.83
CA VAL A 403 2.76 15.28 16.64
C VAL A 403 1.95 14.01 16.93
N PHE A 404 2.53 12.85 16.61
CA PHE A 404 1.91 11.55 16.84
C PHE A 404 2.97 10.52 17.23
N LYS A 405 2.56 9.48 17.96
CA LYS A 405 3.42 8.33 18.27
C LYS A 405 2.94 7.13 17.48
N PHE A 406 3.77 6.58 16.59
CA PHE A 406 3.46 5.35 15.87
C PHE A 406 3.30 4.15 16.80
N ARG A 407 3.52 4.28 18.11
CA ARG A 407 3.33 3.19 19.10
C ARG A 407 1.88 2.73 19.29
N GLN A 408 0.88 3.44 18.76
CA GLN A 408 -0.52 3.02 18.88
C GLN A 408 -0.78 1.73 18.05
N PRO A 409 -1.14 0.60 18.67
CA PRO A 409 -1.21 -0.70 17.98
C PRO A 409 -2.12 -0.71 16.75
N ALA A 410 -3.24 0.02 16.79
CA ALA A 410 -4.18 0.12 15.68
C ALA A 410 -3.56 0.82 14.46
N VAL A 411 -2.87 1.95 14.66
CA VAL A 411 -2.16 2.66 13.57
C VAL A 411 -1.05 1.80 13.00
N GLN A 412 -0.27 1.16 13.87
CA GLN A 412 0.82 0.28 13.43
C GLN A 412 0.28 -0.82 12.53
N LYS A 413 -0.79 -1.48 12.96
CA LYS A 413 -1.41 -2.56 12.21
C LYS A 413 -1.91 -2.04 10.86
N PHE A 414 -2.69 -0.96 10.84
CA PHE A 414 -3.21 -0.37 9.60
C PHE A 414 -2.08 -0.01 8.62
N VAL A 415 -1.07 0.74 9.07
CA VAL A 415 0.02 1.19 8.21
C VAL A 415 0.83 0.00 7.71
N ARG A 416 1.17 -0.98 8.57
CA ARG A 416 1.90 -2.19 8.16
C ARG A 416 1.12 -3.02 7.14
N ASP A 417 -0.18 -3.21 7.36
CA ASP A 417 -1.04 -3.97 6.47
C ASP A 417 -1.15 -3.26 5.10
N LYS A 418 -1.20 -1.93 5.07
CA LYS A 418 -1.16 -1.14 3.84
C LYS A 418 0.20 -1.20 3.13
N LEU A 419 1.32 -1.09 3.86
CA LEU A 419 2.66 -1.28 3.30
C LEU A 419 2.82 -2.67 2.65
N LEU A 420 2.29 -3.72 3.29
CA LEU A 420 2.25 -5.06 2.69
C LEU A 420 1.39 -5.10 1.43
N TRP A 421 0.19 -4.49 1.47
CA TRP A 421 -0.68 -4.41 0.31
C TRP A 421 0.01 -3.72 -0.87
N TYR A 422 0.75 -2.63 -0.63
CA TYR A 422 1.54 -1.96 -1.69
C TYR A 422 2.58 -2.88 -2.33
N LEU A 423 3.33 -3.65 -1.52
CA LEU A 423 4.27 -4.64 -2.04
C LEU A 423 3.55 -5.73 -2.85
N GLU A 424 2.37 -6.17 -2.42
CA GLU A 424 1.57 -7.15 -3.18
C GLU A 424 1.08 -6.60 -4.52
N GLN A 425 0.66 -5.33 -4.57
CA GLN A 425 0.27 -4.69 -5.83
C GLN A 425 1.46 -4.48 -6.76
N ASP A 426 2.63 -4.09 -6.24
CA ASP A 426 3.85 -3.96 -7.04
C ASP A 426 4.28 -5.33 -7.60
N LEU A 427 4.21 -6.40 -6.82
CA LEU A 427 4.47 -7.75 -7.31
C LEU A 427 3.49 -8.16 -8.43
N LYS A 428 2.19 -7.83 -8.28
CA LYS A 428 1.19 -8.07 -9.35
C LYS A 428 1.53 -7.27 -10.60
N ALA A 429 1.90 -6.00 -10.48
CA ALA A 429 2.28 -5.15 -11.60
C ALA A 429 3.54 -5.68 -12.31
N VAL A 430 4.56 -6.07 -11.55
CA VAL A 430 5.79 -6.68 -12.07
C VAL A 430 5.47 -7.97 -12.83
N ARG A 431 4.53 -8.79 -12.37
CA ARG A 431 4.13 -10.02 -13.09
C ARG A 431 3.26 -9.75 -14.31
N ALA A 432 2.32 -8.81 -14.21
CA ALA A 432 1.38 -8.47 -15.28
C ALA A 432 2.04 -7.74 -16.45
N SER A 433 3.17 -7.05 -16.23
CA SER A 433 3.84 -6.31 -17.30
C SER A 433 4.29 -7.20 -18.45
N LYS A 434 3.54 -7.14 -19.56
CA LYS A 434 4.03 -7.35 -20.93
C LYS A 434 4.79 -6.07 -21.33
N GLU A 435 6.09 -5.98 -21.05
CA GLU A 435 7.10 -5.02 -21.55
C GLU A 435 6.84 -3.48 -21.55
N THR A 436 5.60 -2.97 -21.52
CA THR A 436 5.30 -1.55 -21.79
C THR A 436 5.42 -0.61 -20.58
N PHE A 437 5.59 -1.14 -19.36
CA PHE A 437 5.74 -0.30 -18.15
C PHE A 437 7.18 0.16 -17.85
N LEU A 438 8.11 -0.03 -18.81
CA LEU A 438 9.54 0.25 -18.63
C LEU A 438 10.10 1.32 -19.58
N LYS A 439 9.25 2.07 -20.27
CA LYS A 439 9.68 3.25 -21.02
C LYS A 439 9.47 4.50 -20.13
N ASP A 440 10.57 4.87 -19.46
CA ASP A 440 10.89 6.25 -19.04
C ASP A 440 10.27 6.90 -17.79
N GLU A 441 9.55 6.19 -16.91
CA GLU A 441 9.31 6.67 -15.54
C GLU A 441 9.75 5.66 -14.48
N ASP A 442 10.49 6.15 -13.48
CA ASP A 442 11.11 5.39 -12.39
C ASP A 442 10.14 4.37 -11.77
N PRO A 443 10.27 3.05 -12.03
CA PRO A 443 9.36 2.03 -11.49
C PRO A 443 9.50 1.82 -9.97
N SER A 444 9.94 2.81 -9.20
CA SER A 444 10.26 2.66 -7.78
C SER A 444 9.87 3.84 -6.90
N ALA A 445 8.69 4.46 -7.05
CA ALA A 445 8.19 5.30 -5.94
C ALA A 445 7.89 4.46 -4.68
N ILE A 446 7.33 3.26 -4.87
CA ILE A 446 6.83 2.43 -3.76
C ILE A 446 7.96 1.84 -2.91
N VAL A 447 8.90 1.15 -3.56
CA VAL A 447 9.90 0.33 -2.86
C VAL A 447 10.81 1.16 -1.92
N PRO A 448 11.45 2.26 -2.35
CA PRO A 448 12.29 3.10 -1.48
C PRO A 448 11.51 3.70 -0.30
N GLN A 449 10.24 4.04 -0.49
CA GLN A 449 9.40 4.56 0.60
C GLN A 449 9.11 3.48 1.64
N VAL A 450 8.84 2.24 1.23
CA VAL A 450 8.67 1.11 2.16
C VAL A 450 9.99 0.79 2.87
N GLU A 451 11.12 0.80 2.15
CA GLU A 451 12.45 0.56 2.73
C GLU A 451 12.79 1.58 3.82
N GLN A 452 12.49 2.84 3.58
CA GLN A 452 12.81 3.94 4.49
C GLN A 452 12.10 3.80 5.84
N VAL A 453 10.88 3.25 5.86
CA VAL A 453 10.13 3.02 7.10
C VAL A 453 10.25 1.58 7.63
N TYR A 454 10.90 0.67 6.88
CA TYR A 454 10.96 -0.74 7.26
C TYR A 454 11.71 -0.95 8.57
N SER A 455 12.89 -0.33 8.73
CA SER A 455 13.74 -0.49 9.92
C SER A 455 13.01 -0.04 11.20
N GLU A 456 12.29 1.08 11.12
CA GLU A 456 11.60 1.72 12.24
C GLU A 456 10.25 1.04 12.54
N TRP A 457 9.43 0.80 11.51
CA TRP A 457 8.02 0.44 11.71
C TRP A 457 7.72 -1.03 11.50
N MET A 458 8.45 -1.73 10.63
CA MET A 458 8.11 -3.11 10.23
C MET A 458 9.06 -4.18 10.78
N SER A 459 10.35 -3.89 10.96
CA SER A 459 11.41 -4.88 11.23
C SER A 459 11.14 -5.80 12.44
N LYS A 460 10.48 -5.27 13.48
CA LYS A 460 10.14 -6.00 14.72
C LYS A 460 8.71 -6.58 14.72
N SER A 461 7.97 -6.44 13.63
CA SER A 461 6.58 -6.88 13.54
C SER A 461 6.45 -8.32 13.01
N PRO A 462 5.35 -9.03 13.30
CA PRO A 462 5.05 -10.32 12.67
C PRO A 462 5.02 -10.26 11.14
N GLN A 463 4.68 -9.10 10.57
CA GLN A 463 4.63 -8.83 9.13
C GLN A 463 6.02 -8.75 8.46
N ALA A 464 7.10 -8.56 9.23
CA ALA A 464 8.45 -8.34 8.70
C ALA A 464 8.89 -9.43 7.71
N LYS A 465 8.68 -10.70 8.07
CA LYS A 465 9.05 -11.85 7.22
C LYS A 465 8.29 -11.84 5.89
N LYS A 466 7.00 -11.51 5.92
CA LYS A 466 6.16 -11.42 4.70
C LYS A 466 6.63 -10.27 3.82
N ALA A 467 6.91 -9.11 4.41
CA ALA A 467 7.42 -7.94 3.69
C ALA A 467 8.77 -8.22 2.99
N ARG A 468 9.73 -8.84 3.70
CA ARG A 468 11.01 -9.26 3.14
C ARG A 468 10.84 -10.26 1.98
N GLY A 469 9.93 -11.21 2.14
CA GLY A 469 9.62 -12.20 1.09
C GLY A 469 9.05 -11.56 -0.18
N LEU A 470 8.08 -10.65 -0.03
CA LEU A 470 7.49 -9.90 -1.15
C LEU A 470 8.54 -9.02 -1.84
N TYR A 471 9.27 -8.21 -1.06
CA TYR A 471 10.34 -7.36 -1.57
C TYR A 471 11.40 -8.17 -2.35
N THR A 472 11.88 -9.27 -1.76
CA THR A 472 12.87 -10.14 -2.41
C THR A 472 12.32 -10.69 -3.72
N THR A 473 11.06 -11.14 -3.75
CA THR A 473 10.41 -11.66 -4.97
C THR A 473 10.30 -10.58 -6.04
N ILE A 474 9.87 -9.36 -5.69
CA ILE A 474 9.76 -8.22 -6.60
C ILE A 474 11.11 -7.92 -7.25
N MET A 475 12.17 -7.81 -6.44
CA MET A 475 13.51 -7.49 -6.94
C MET A 475 14.08 -8.60 -7.83
N LEU A 476 13.78 -9.87 -7.53
CA LEU A 476 14.19 -11.01 -8.35
C LEU A 476 13.46 -11.07 -9.69
N GLU A 477 12.15 -10.85 -9.71
CA GLU A 477 11.35 -10.84 -10.94
C GLU A 477 11.79 -9.67 -11.84
N ARG A 478 12.02 -8.50 -11.25
CA ARG A 478 12.59 -7.33 -11.96
C ARG A 478 14.00 -7.64 -12.48
N PHE A 479 14.84 -8.30 -11.69
CA PHE A 479 16.18 -8.71 -12.13
C PHE A 479 16.09 -9.67 -13.33
N GLN A 480 15.29 -10.73 -13.23
CA GLN A 480 15.09 -11.73 -14.29
C GLN A 480 14.59 -11.11 -15.60
N LYS A 481 13.62 -10.19 -15.53
CA LYS A 481 13.07 -9.52 -16.72
C LYS A 481 14.07 -8.58 -17.40
N ASN A 482 14.87 -7.84 -16.61
CA ASN A 482 15.81 -6.85 -17.17
C ASN A 482 17.14 -7.47 -17.60
N LEU A 483 17.54 -8.60 -17.02
CA LEU A 483 18.85 -9.20 -17.21
C LEU A 483 19.21 -9.52 -18.68
N PRO A 484 18.29 -10.03 -19.54
CA PRO A 484 18.58 -10.26 -20.95
C PRO A 484 18.71 -8.97 -21.79
N ALA A 485 18.02 -7.90 -21.39
CA ALA A 485 18.00 -6.65 -22.15
C ALA A 485 19.16 -5.71 -21.79
N ASP A 486 19.52 -5.63 -20.50
CA ASP A 486 20.59 -4.77 -20.00
C ASP A 486 21.16 -5.36 -18.69
N SER A 487 22.17 -6.21 -18.84
CA SER A 487 22.79 -6.93 -17.72
C SER A 487 23.44 -5.99 -16.70
N LYS A 488 24.06 -4.90 -17.15
CA LYS A 488 24.70 -3.89 -16.29
C LYS A 488 23.67 -3.17 -15.43
N LYS A 489 22.55 -2.74 -16.01
CA LYS A 489 21.44 -2.11 -15.26
C LYS A 489 20.77 -3.09 -14.31
N ALA A 490 20.59 -4.35 -14.72
CA ALA A 490 20.03 -5.39 -13.86
C ALA A 490 20.92 -5.68 -12.64
N LEU A 491 22.24 -5.80 -12.84
CA LEU A 491 23.20 -6.03 -11.76
C LEU A 491 23.32 -4.83 -10.82
N LYS A 492 23.33 -3.60 -11.34
CA LYS A 492 23.30 -2.37 -10.52
C LYS A 492 22.05 -2.34 -9.63
N ARG A 493 20.88 -2.72 -10.16
CA ARG A 493 19.63 -2.80 -9.38
C ARG A 493 19.67 -3.89 -8.32
N LEU A 494 20.24 -5.06 -8.65
CA LEU A 494 20.45 -6.13 -7.67
C LEU A 494 21.41 -5.69 -6.55
N GLN A 495 22.45 -4.93 -6.89
CA GLN A 495 23.37 -4.35 -5.91
C GLN A 495 22.65 -3.38 -4.98
N GLN A 496 21.85 -2.46 -5.53
CA GLN A 496 21.03 -1.55 -4.72
C GLN A 496 20.08 -2.33 -3.81
N ALA A 497 19.41 -3.36 -4.35
CA ALA A 497 18.55 -4.23 -3.57
C ALA A 497 19.30 -4.87 -2.40
N SER A 498 20.55 -5.30 -2.63
CA SER A 498 21.37 -5.98 -1.62
C SER A 498 21.77 -5.11 -0.43
N LEU A 499 21.71 -3.78 -0.58
CA LEU A 499 21.94 -2.82 0.50
C LEU A 499 20.71 -2.64 1.40
N SER A 500 19.53 -3.10 0.96
CA SER A 500 18.28 -2.98 1.70
C SER A 500 18.20 -3.97 2.86
N MET A 501 17.73 -3.51 4.03
CA MET A 501 17.41 -4.40 5.16
C MET A 501 16.24 -5.35 4.84
N MET A 502 15.45 -5.05 3.80
CA MET A 502 14.35 -5.90 3.36
C MET A 502 14.81 -7.08 2.50
N TRP A 503 16.00 -6.99 1.92
CA TRP A 503 16.56 -8.05 1.10
C TRP A 503 16.86 -9.28 1.97
N ASP A 504 16.28 -10.41 1.58
CA ASP A 504 16.57 -11.71 2.20
C ASP A 504 16.99 -12.73 1.14
N PRO A 505 18.23 -12.59 0.63
CA PRO A 505 18.73 -13.50 -0.39
C PRO A 505 18.96 -14.88 0.20
N ALA A 506 19.02 -15.05 1.53
CA ALA A 506 19.33 -16.33 2.15
C ALA A 506 18.26 -17.40 1.88
N SER A 507 17.04 -16.98 1.53
CA SER A 507 16.02 -17.90 1.04
C SER A 507 16.56 -18.72 -0.14
N SER A 508 16.46 -20.05 -0.05
CA SER A 508 16.91 -20.94 -1.13
C SER A 508 16.26 -20.58 -2.46
N THR A 509 14.99 -20.15 -2.43
CA THR A 509 14.25 -19.65 -3.59
C THR A 509 14.93 -18.45 -4.25
N GLY A 510 15.42 -17.48 -3.48
CA GLY A 510 16.03 -16.27 -4.01
C GLY A 510 17.37 -16.52 -4.69
N ARG A 511 18.26 -17.26 -4.03
CA ARG A 511 19.57 -17.66 -4.60
C ARG A 511 19.40 -18.44 -5.89
N ASN A 512 18.51 -19.43 -5.85
CA ASN A 512 18.24 -20.29 -7.00
C ASN A 512 17.68 -19.48 -8.18
N ALA A 513 16.81 -18.50 -7.91
CA ALA A 513 16.23 -17.62 -8.94
C ALA A 513 17.28 -16.73 -9.62
N VAL A 514 18.16 -16.08 -8.85
CA VAL A 514 19.26 -15.25 -9.41
C VAL A 514 20.19 -16.10 -10.24
N ALA A 515 20.69 -17.20 -9.66
CA ALA A 515 21.70 -18.01 -10.31
C ALA A 515 21.16 -18.71 -11.57
N THR A 516 19.89 -19.15 -11.55
CA THR A 516 19.19 -19.63 -12.73
C THR A 516 19.14 -18.57 -13.83
N ALA A 517 18.74 -17.34 -13.49
CA ALA A 517 18.66 -16.24 -14.45
C ALA A 517 20.02 -15.90 -15.07
N LEU A 518 21.08 -15.84 -14.26
CA LEU A 518 22.45 -15.59 -14.72
C LEU A 518 22.93 -16.69 -15.68
N MET A 519 22.71 -17.96 -15.35
CA MET A 519 23.09 -19.06 -16.25
C MET A 519 22.29 -19.05 -17.55
N GLU A 520 20.98 -18.81 -17.49
CA GLU A 520 20.17 -18.70 -18.70
C GLU A 520 20.60 -17.54 -19.58
N ASN A 521 20.95 -16.40 -18.98
CA ASN A 521 21.37 -15.22 -19.72
C ASN A 521 22.76 -15.42 -20.34
N LEU A 522 23.73 -15.91 -19.58
CA LEU A 522 25.08 -16.23 -20.08
C LEU A 522 25.03 -17.19 -21.27
N TRP A 523 24.09 -18.13 -21.24
CA TRP A 523 23.90 -19.07 -22.32
C TRP A 523 23.19 -18.46 -23.55
N LYS A 524 22.18 -17.62 -23.34
CA LYS A 524 21.38 -17.03 -24.42
C LYS A 524 22.09 -15.87 -25.12
N ALA A 525 23.08 -15.25 -24.49
CA ALA A 525 23.76 -14.08 -25.01
C ALA A 525 24.53 -14.41 -26.31
N GLU A 526 24.35 -13.56 -27.32
CA GLU A 526 25.17 -13.59 -28.54
C GLU A 526 26.63 -13.21 -28.21
N ASP A 527 26.80 -12.20 -27.34
CA ASP A 527 28.10 -11.80 -26.78
C ASP A 527 28.28 -12.35 -25.36
N GLY A 528 28.64 -13.63 -25.29
CA GLY A 528 28.90 -14.31 -24.03
C GLY A 528 30.09 -13.73 -23.25
N ASP A 529 31.10 -13.21 -23.93
CA ASP A 529 32.36 -12.74 -23.33
C ASP A 529 32.15 -11.44 -22.54
N SER A 530 31.45 -10.47 -23.15
CA SER A 530 31.08 -9.23 -22.46
C SER A 530 30.25 -9.50 -21.21
N LEU A 531 29.30 -10.44 -21.30
CA LEU A 531 28.45 -10.81 -20.18
C LEU A 531 29.23 -11.55 -19.08
N ALA A 532 30.14 -12.44 -19.45
CA ALA A 532 31.03 -13.14 -18.51
C ALA A 532 31.98 -12.17 -17.79
N LEU A 533 32.54 -11.18 -18.50
CA LEU A 533 33.34 -10.10 -17.90
C LEU A 533 32.50 -9.29 -16.90
N GLU A 534 31.27 -8.96 -17.26
CA GLU A 534 30.38 -8.21 -16.38
C GLU A 534 30.04 -8.98 -15.10
N TYR A 535 29.82 -10.30 -15.20
CA TYR A 535 29.59 -11.16 -14.03
C TYR A 535 30.83 -11.22 -13.14
N THR A 536 32.01 -11.29 -13.75
CA THR A 536 33.30 -11.30 -13.04
C THR A 536 33.53 -10.00 -12.27
N ARG A 537 33.24 -8.85 -12.89
CA ARG A 537 33.30 -7.53 -12.22
C ARG A 537 32.39 -7.45 -11.00
N ASN A 538 31.25 -8.14 -11.03
CA ASN A 538 30.24 -8.15 -9.98
C ASN A 538 30.31 -9.40 -9.06
N HIS A 539 31.40 -10.18 -9.07
CA HIS A 539 31.46 -11.44 -8.32
C HIS A 539 31.19 -11.29 -6.81
N LYS A 540 31.64 -10.21 -6.16
CA LYS A 540 31.39 -9.96 -4.73
C LYS A 540 29.89 -9.89 -4.40
N LEU A 541 29.07 -9.37 -5.32
CA LEU A 541 27.61 -9.32 -5.19
C LEU A 541 26.99 -10.70 -5.45
N LEU A 542 27.53 -11.43 -6.42
CA LEU A 542 26.94 -12.67 -6.93
C LEU A 542 27.33 -13.91 -6.12
N ASP A 543 28.52 -13.95 -5.54
CA ASP A 543 29.04 -15.12 -4.81
C ASP A 543 28.08 -15.61 -3.70
N PRO A 544 27.53 -14.75 -2.83
CA PRO A 544 26.56 -15.19 -1.81
C PRO A 544 25.24 -15.72 -2.40
N LEU A 545 24.92 -15.32 -3.63
CA LEU A 545 23.70 -15.70 -4.35
C LEU A 545 23.88 -16.99 -5.17
N VAL A 546 25.13 -17.36 -5.46
CA VAL A 546 25.53 -18.47 -6.33
C VAL A 546 26.22 -19.52 -5.47
N GLU A 547 25.44 -20.22 -4.65
CA GLU A 547 25.93 -21.22 -3.69
C GLU A 547 25.64 -22.67 -4.10
N GLY A 548 26.38 -23.61 -3.51
CA GLY A 548 26.20 -25.05 -3.73
C GLY A 548 26.28 -25.45 -5.23
N PRO A 549 25.22 -26.06 -5.83
CA PRO A 549 25.21 -26.47 -7.24
C PRO A 549 25.33 -25.32 -8.23
N TYR A 550 24.94 -24.11 -7.81
CA TYR A 550 24.97 -22.95 -8.68
C TYR A 550 26.38 -22.39 -8.89
N LYS A 551 27.39 -22.78 -8.07
CA LYS A 551 28.80 -22.43 -8.28
C LYS A 551 29.36 -22.89 -9.64
N ILE A 552 28.66 -23.78 -10.34
CA ILE A 552 28.93 -24.13 -11.72
C ILE A 552 28.86 -22.92 -12.68
N LEU A 553 28.12 -21.86 -12.31
CA LEU A 553 28.10 -20.60 -13.06
C LEU A 553 29.51 -20.03 -13.24
N TRP A 554 30.36 -20.06 -12.20
CA TRP A 554 31.72 -19.53 -12.31
C TRP A 554 32.61 -20.36 -13.24
N VAL A 555 32.36 -21.68 -13.31
CA VAL A 555 33.00 -22.54 -14.31
C VAL A 555 32.52 -22.16 -15.71
N ALA A 556 31.22 -21.88 -15.89
CA ALA A 556 30.67 -21.43 -17.17
C ALA A 556 31.28 -20.09 -17.60
N VAL A 557 31.34 -19.10 -16.69
CA VAL A 557 31.97 -17.78 -16.92
C VAL A 557 33.43 -17.95 -17.35
N SER A 558 34.22 -18.75 -16.63
CA SER A 558 35.63 -18.99 -16.97
C SER A 558 35.81 -19.72 -18.32
N GLN A 559 34.91 -20.66 -18.66
CA GLN A 559 34.91 -21.32 -19.96
C GLN A 559 34.59 -20.36 -21.11
N THR A 560 33.60 -19.48 -20.92
CA THR A 560 33.24 -18.46 -21.91
C THR A 560 34.44 -17.56 -22.19
N LEU A 561 35.12 -17.07 -21.14
CA LEU A 561 36.35 -16.26 -21.24
C LEU A 561 37.59 -17.05 -21.69
N GLN A 562 37.46 -18.34 -21.99
CA GLN A 562 38.55 -19.23 -22.40
C GLN A 562 39.75 -19.31 -21.42
N ASP A 563 39.55 -18.98 -20.15
CA ASP A 563 40.59 -19.06 -19.10
C ASP A 563 40.72 -20.49 -18.60
N LYS A 564 41.58 -21.28 -19.26
CA LYS A 564 41.85 -22.68 -18.90
C LYS A 564 42.39 -22.84 -17.48
N SER A 565 43.18 -21.87 -16.98
CA SER A 565 43.80 -21.94 -15.66
C SER A 565 42.74 -21.79 -14.57
N GLU A 566 41.90 -20.77 -14.68
CA GLU A 566 40.83 -20.53 -13.72
C GLU A 566 39.75 -21.61 -13.82
N THR A 567 39.44 -22.11 -15.03
CA THR A 567 38.51 -23.25 -15.22
C THR A 567 39.01 -24.46 -14.44
N LYS A 568 40.31 -24.80 -14.53
CA LYS A 568 40.91 -25.91 -13.81
C LYS A 568 40.83 -25.70 -12.29
N LYS A 569 41.15 -24.50 -11.81
CA LYS A 569 41.08 -24.13 -10.39
C LYS A 569 39.66 -24.23 -9.83
N LEU A 570 38.67 -23.70 -10.55
CA LEU A 570 37.26 -23.74 -10.14
C LEU A 570 36.71 -25.16 -10.17
N THR A 571 37.04 -25.96 -11.19
CA THR A 571 36.62 -27.37 -11.30
C THR A 571 37.03 -28.20 -10.06
N ALA A 572 38.20 -27.92 -9.48
CA ALA A 572 38.66 -28.60 -8.27
C ALA A 572 37.93 -28.15 -6.98
N LYS A 573 37.45 -26.91 -6.96
CA LYS A 573 36.83 -26.26 -5.79
C LYS A 573 35.31 -26.39 -5.73
N VAL A 574 34.61 -26.49 -6.86
CA VAL A 574 33.14 -26.54 -6.89
C VAL A 574 32.65 -27.92 -6.37
N PRO A 575 31.95 -28.01 -5.24
CA PRO A 575 31.58 -29.29 -4.61
C PRO A 575 30.69 -30.17 -5.51
N VAL A 576 29.87 -29.54 -6.35
CA VAL A 576 28.96 -30.24 -7.26
C VAL A 576 29.67 -30.90 -8.43
N MET A 577 30.90 -30.46 -8.73
CA MET A 577 31.85 -31.18 -9.59
C MET A 577 32.47 -32.41 -8.90
N ARG A 578 32.14 -32.70 -7.64
CA ARG A 578 32.53 -33.94 -6.95
C ARG A 578 31.38 -34.95 -6.91
N ASN A 579 30.14 -34.50 -6.96
CA ASN A 579 28.96 -35.36 -6.97
C ASN A 579 27.87 -34.82 -7.93
N PRO A 580 27.88 -35.21 -9.21
CA PRO A 580 26.89 -34.79 -10.20
C PRO A 580 25.44 -35.18 -9.89
N ALA A 581 25.21 -36.12 -8.95
CA ALA A 581 23.86 -36.46 -8.49
C ALA A 581 23.24 -35.35 -7.62
N SER A 582 24.05 -34.48 -7.02
CA SER A 582 23.56 -33.32 -6.26
C SER A 582 22.85 -32.29 -7.15
N MET A 583 23.20 -32.21 -8.44
CA MET A 583 22.49 -31.37 -9.43
C MET A 583 21.09 -31.87 -9.73
N GLU A 584 20.87 -33.19 -9.62
CA GLU A 584 19.69 -33.85 -10.15
C GLU A 584 18.42 -33.49 -9.38
N LYS A 585 18.55 -33.27 -8.07
CA LYS A 585 17.48 -32.85 -7.17
C LYS A 585 17.40 -31.33 -6.99
N ALA A 586 18.49 -30.60 -7.23
CA ALA A 586 18.62 -29.20 -6.82
C ALA A 586 18.36 -28.19 -7.94
N LEU A 587 18.51 -28.56 -9.21
CA LEU A 587 18.43 -27.64 -10.35
C LEU A 587 17.18 -27.89 -11.22
N PRO A 588 16.52 -26.84 -11.74
CA PRO A 588 15.48 -26.97 -12.76
C PRO A 588 16.00 -27.69 -14.01
N GLY A 589 15.13 -28.38 -14.76
CA GLY A 589 15.54 -29.27 -15.85
C GLY A 589 16.43 -28.62 -16.93
N SER A 590 16.11 -27.40 -17.38
CA SER A 590 16.91 -26.66 -18.37
C SER A 590 18.29 -26.29 -17.85
N ILE A 591 18.36 -25.78 -16.61
CA ILE A 591 19.60 -25.40 -15.95
C ILE A 591 20.46 -26.62 -15.64
N ARG A 592 19.84 -27.72 -15.24
CA ARG A 592 20.53 -28.98 -14.95
C ARG A 592 21.28 -29.49 -16.17
N ASP A 593 20.64 -29.48 -17.34
CA ASP A 593 21.27 -29.91 -18.59
C ASP A 593 22.40 -28.97 -19.05
N PHE A 594 22.21 -27.65 -18.90
CA PHE A 594 23.29 -26.68 -19.11
C PHE A 594 24.47 -26.92 -18.16
N SER A 595 24.19 -27.20 -16.89
CA SER A 595 25.22 -27.48 -15.88
C SER A 595 26.00 -28.76 -16.19
N TYR A 596 25.33 -29.81 -16.67
CA TYR A 596 25.99 -31.03 -17.15
C TYR A 596 26.88 -30.77 -18.38
N LEU A 597 26.45 -29.91 -19.31
CA LEU A 597 27.27 -29.50 -20.45
C LEU A 597 28.53 -28.75 -19.99
N VAL A 598 28.38 -27.77 -19.11
CA VAL A 598 29.50 -26.99 -18.54
C VAL A 598 30.46 -27.90 -17.76
N ALA A 599 29.92 -28.78 -16.90
CA ALA A 599 30.71 -29.73 -16.14
C ALA A 599 31.49 -30.68 -17.06
N GLY A 600 30.84 -31.22 -18.10
CA GLY A 600 31.48 -32.09 -19.08
C GLY A 600 32.65 -31.42 -19.80
N ARG A 601 32.48 -30.17 -20.24
CA ARG A 601 33.55 -29.37 -20.85
C ARG A 601 34.72 -29.16 -19.88
N ALA A 602 34.42 -28.85 -18.62
CA ALA A 602 35.44 -28.63 -17.60
C ALA A 602 36.25 -29.90 -17.32
N TYR A 603 35.57 -31.05 -17.22
CA TYR A 603 36.23 -32.34 -17.05
C TYR A 603 37.10 -32.70 -18.24
N ARG A 604 36.63 -32.46 -19.47
CA ARG A 604 37.45 -32.70 -20.68
C ARG A 604 38.70 -31.83 -20.69
N LEU A 605 38.57 -30.53 -20.43
CA LEU A 605 39.70 -29.60 -20.36
C LEU A 605 40.71 -29.93 -19.24
N THR A 606 40.28 -30.68 -18.22
CA THR A 606 41.14 -31.13 -17.11
C THR A 606 41.62 -32.58 -17.26
N GLY A 607 41.35 -33.23 -18.40
CA GLY A 607 41.76 -34.61 -18.69
C GLY A 607 40.95 -35.70 -17.97
N LYS A 608 39.84 -35.34 -17.32
CA LYS A 608 38.96 -36.25 -16.58
C LYS A 608 37.89 -36.86 -17.51
N ASN A 609 38.34 -37.64 -18.48
CA ASN A 609 37.52 -38.08 -19.62
C ASN A 609 36.27 -38.88 -19.20
N ALA A 610 36.38 -39.80 -18.23
CA ALA A 610 35.24 -40.60 -17.78
C ALA A 610 34.13 -39.73 -17.14
N GLN A 611 34.52 -38.73 -16.34
CA GLN A 611 33.57 -37.79 -15.74
C GLN A 611 32.96 -36.85 -16.80
N ALA A 612 33.73 -36.47 -17.81
CA ALA A 612 33.25 -35.69 -18.94
C ALA A 612 32.15 -36.43 -19.71
N GLU A 613 32.42 -37.68 -20.09
CA GLU A 613 31.48 -38.57 -20.77
C GLU A 613 30.19 -38.76 -19.96
N ALA A 614 30.33 -39.13 -18.68
CA ALA A 614 29.19 -39.31 -17.79
C ALA A 614 28.33 -38.04 -17.67
N SER A 615 28.94 -36.85 -17.70
CA SER A 615 28.22 -35.58 -17.64
C SER A 615 27.48 -35.29 -18.94
N PHE A 616 28.13 -35.44 -20.10
CA PHE A 616 27.47 -35.21 -21.40
C PHE A 616 26.31 -36.16 -21.64
N LEU A 617 26.41 -37.44 -21.22
CA LEU A 617 25.34 -38.43 -21.36
C LEU A 617 24.11 -38.12 -20.49
N LYS A 618 24.24 -37.28 -19.45
CA LYS A 618 23.11 -36.85 -18.62
C LYS A 618 22.31 -35.70 -19.22
N VAL A 619 22.80 -35.04 -20.28
CA VAL A 619 22.08 -33.97 -20.98
C VAL A 619 20.92 -34.56 -21.78
N LYS A 620 19.67 -34.26 -21.39
CA LYS A 620 18.47 -34.85 -22.03
C LYS A 620 17.67 -33.85 -22.87
N SER A 621 17.67 -32.57 -22.51
CA SER A 621 16.92 -31.53 -23.22
C SER A 621 17.39 -31.39 -24.65
N GLY A 622 16.44 -31.42 -25.59
CA GLY A 622 16.70 -31.21 -27.01
C GLY A 622 17.43 -29.89 -27.31
N ARG A 623 17.33 -28.89 -26.43
CA ARG A 623 18.03 -27.61 -26.58
C ARG A 623 19.55 -27.73 -26.40
N PHE A 624 20.01 -28.55 -25.45
CA PHE A 624 21.44 -28.66 -25.10
C PHE A 624 22.10 -29.93 -25.66
N LEU A 625 21.27 -30.91 -26.05
CA LEU A 625 21.73 -32.19 -26.56
C LEU A 625 22.67 -32.06 -27.77
N PRO A 626 22.44 -31.19 -28.78
CA PRO A 626 23.37 -31.06 -29.91
C PRO A 626 24.79 -30.64 -29.48
N ALA A 627 24.89 -29.66 -28.57
CA ALA A 627 26.17 -29.19 -28.04
C ALA A 627 26.86 -30.27 -27.20
N ALA A 628 26.11 -31.00 -26.37
CA ALA A 628 26.64 -32.10 -25.57
C ALA A 628 27.14 -33.25 -26.43
N LEU A 629 26.39 -33.65 -27.47
CA LEU A 629 26.84 -34.66 -28.43
C LEU A 629 28.09 -34.20 -29.19
N ASN A 630 28.22 -32.90 -29.47
CA ASN A 630 29.41 -32.37 -30.15
C ASN A 630 30.65 -32.46 -29.27
N GLU A 631 30.55 -32.07 -28.00
CA GLU A 631 31.65 -32.22 -27.04
C GLU A 631 31.97 -33.69 -26.75
N LEU A 632 30.95 -34.56 -26.69
CA LEU A 632 31.13 -36.00 -26.51
C LEU A 632 31.83 -36.64 -27.71
N SER A 633 31.50 -36.21 -28.93
CA SER A 633 32.18 -36.65 -30.15
C SER A 633 33.64 -36.22 -30.16
N LYS A 634 33.94 -34.97 -29.75
CA LYS A 634 35.32 -34.48 -29.60
C LYS A 634 36.09 -35.30 -28.56
N LEU A 635 35.46 -35.58 -27.41
CA LEU A 635 36.04 -36.38 -26.35
C LEU A 635 36.42 -37.79 -26.85
N TYR A 636 35.54 -38.46 -27.59
CA TYR A 636 35.83 -39.77 -28.15
C TYR A 636 36.90 -39.74 -29.24
N LEU A 637 36.92 -38.69 -30.05
CA LEU A 637 37.98 -38.48 -31.04
C LEU A 637 39.36 -38.29 -30.37
N GLU A 638 39.44 -37.41 -29.37
CA GLU A 638 40.65 -37.13 -28.58
C GLU A 638 41.16 -38.39 -27.85
N SER A 639 40.26 -39.28 -27.43
CA SER A 639 40.58 -40.55 -26.77
C SER A 639 40.71 -41.75 -27.72
N LYS A 640 40.69 -41.54 -29.05
CA LYS A 640 40.77 -42.58 -30.08
C LYS A 640 39.68 -43.67 -29.99
N ARG A 641 38.53 -43.35 -29.40
CA ARG A 641 37.34 -44.21 -29.27
C ARG A 641 36.41 -44.02 -30.47
N TYR A 642 36.90 -44.36 -31.65
CA TYR A 642 36.23 -44.04 -32.93
C TYR A 642 34.85 -44.69 -33.09
N SER A 643 34.65 -45.90 -32.55
CA SER A 643 33.35 -46.59 -32.59
C SER A 643 32.28 -45.79 -31.85
N GLU A 644 32.58 -45.32 -30.65
CA GLU A 644 31.67 -44.50 -29.85
C GLU A 644 31.48 -43.10 -30.45
N ALA A 645 32.54 -42.50 -31.01
CA ALA A 645 32.45 -41.25 -31.78
C ALA A 645 31.46 -41.40 -32.95
N TYR A 646 31.55 -42.52 -33.68
CA TYR A 646 30.62 -42.84 -34.76
C TYR A 646 29.17 -42.97 -34.26
N GLN A 647 28.92 -43.72 -33.17
CA GLN A 647 27.56 -43.86 -32.63
C GLN A 647 26.96 -42.51 -32.19
N VAL A 648 27.77 -41.62 -31.61
CA VAL A 648 27.35 -40.26 -31.26
C VAL A 648 27.09 -39.42 -32.51
N GLY A 649 27.97 -39.48 -33.51
CA GLY A 649 27.80 -38.80 -34.79
C GLY A 649 26.50 -39.22 -35.50
N VAL A 650 26.10 -40.50 -35.41
CA VAL A 650 24.84 -40.99 -35.98
C VAL A 650 23.64 -40.34 -35.29
N LYS A 651 23.71 -40.13 -33.97
CA LYS A 651 22.67 -39.40 -33.24
C LYS A 651 22.61 -37.94 -33.68
N GLN A 652 23.76 -37.29 -33.86
CA GLN A 652 23.83 -35.91 -34.35
C GLN A 652 23.27 -35.78 -35.77
N TYR A 653 23.62 -36.73 -36.64
CA TYR A 653 23.12 -36.80 -38.02
C TYR A 653 21.59 -36.87 -38.06
N LYS A 654 20.99 -37.76 -37.26
CA LYS A 654 19.53 -37.89 -37.16
C LYS A 654 18.83 -36.63 -36.65
N GLN A 655 19.53 -35.79 -35.89
CA GLN A 655 19.00 -34.53 -35.35
C GLN A 655 19.27 -33.33 -36.26
N ALA A 656 20.13 -33.47 -37.27
CA ALA A 656 20.48 -32.39 -38.17
C ALA A 656 19.34 -32.11 -39.16
N GLY A 657 19.02 -30.83 -39.36
CA GLY A 657 18.24 -30.40 -40.52
C GLY A 657 18.97 -30.71 -41.82
N ASN A 658 18.27 -30.67 -42.96
CA ASN A 658 18.81 -31.12 -44.25
C ASN A 658 20.17 -30.48 -44.60
N GLU A 659 20.33 -29.17 -44.37
CA GLU A 659 21.59 -28.44 -44.60
C GLU A 659 22.74 -28.90 -43.68
N GLY A 660 22.43 -29.36 -42.46
CA GLY A 660 23.42 -29.82 -41.49
C GLY A 660 23.80 -31.29 -41.63
N LYS A 661 23.08 -32.08 -42.43
CA LYS A 661 23.31 -33.53 -42.55
C LYS A 661 24.63 -33.86 -43.24
N LEU A 662 24.99 -33.15 -44.31
CA LEU A 662 26.21 -33.44 -45.07
C LEU A 662 27.49 -33.25 -44.21
N PRO A 663 27.71 -32.13 -43.49
CA PRO A 663 28.86 -31.99 -42.61
C PRO A 663 28.93 -33.07 -41.52
N LYS A 664 27.77 -33.49 -40.98
CA LYS A 664 27.70 -34.57 -39.98
C LYS A 664 28.02 -35.94 -40.58
N LEU A 665 27.61 -36.18 -41.82
CA LEU A 665 27.93 -37.41 -42.53
C LEU A 665 29.43 -37.47 -42.87
N GLN A 666 30.04 -36.36 -43.31
CA GLN A 666 31.48 -36.26 -43.52
C GLN A 666 32.26 -36.54 -42.23
N THR A 667 31.78 -36.02 -41.10
CA THR A 667 32.35 -36.34 -39.76
C THR A 667 32.26 -37.84 -39.46
N LEU A 668 31.15 -38.50 -39.81
CA LEU A 668 30.99 -39.94 -39.64
C LEU A 668 31.91 -40.77 -40.52
N LEU A 669 32.14 -40.33 -41.76
CA LEU A 669 33.10 -40.94 -42.67
C LEU A 669 34.51 -40.88 -42.08
N GLU A 670 34.92 -39.71 -41.57
CA GLU A 670 36.22 -39.54 -40.92
C GLU A 670 36.39 -40.49 -39.72
N PHE A 671 35.34 -40.66 -38.89
CA PHE A 671 35.38 -41.60 -37.77
C PHE A 671 35.47 -43.06 -38.24
N ALA A 672 34.76 -43.40 -39.31
CA ALA A 672 34.80 -44.75 -39.87
C ALA A 672 36.17 -45.08 -40.46
N GLU A 673 36.78 -44.14 -41.20
CA GLU A 673 38.12 -44.28 -41.75
C GLU A 673 39.17 -44.42 -40.67
N LYS A 674 39.23 -43.48 -39.72
CA LYS A 674 40.24 -43.50 -38.64
C LYS A 674 40.08 -44.70 -37.71
N GLY A 675 38.85 -45.16 -37.47
CA GLY A 675 38.54 -46.31 -36.64
C GLY A 675 38.54 -47.66 -37.35
N ASN A 676 38.77 -47.68 -38.68
CA ASN A 676 38.58 -48.85 -39.52
C ASN A 676 37.22 -49.56 -39.27
N LEU A 677 36.13 -48.79 -39.19
CA LEU A 677 34.80 -49.27 -38.79
C LEU A 677 34.05 -49.95 -39.94
N THR A 678 34.64 -51.00 -40.49
CA THR A 678 34.15 -51.66 -41.71
C THR A 678 32.72 -52.25 -41.61
N ARG A 679 32.19 -52.42 -40.39
CA ARG A 679 30.80 -52.88 -40.16
C ARG A 679 29.76 -51.77 -40.38
N ASN A 680 30.19 -50.50 -40.35
CA ASN A 680 29.32 -49.34 -40.42
C ASN A 680 29.11 -48.82 -41.85
N VAL A 681 29.90 -49.30 -42.82
CA VAL A 681 29.87 -48.89 -44.22
C VAL A 681 28.49 -48.93 -44.87
N ALA A 682 27.75 -50.02 -44.69
CA ALA A 682 26.41 -50.13 -45.28
C ALA A 682 25.44 -49.06 -44.74
N SER A 683 25.62 -48.67 -43.48
CA SER A 683 24.83 -47.61 -42.84
C SER A 683 25.18 -46.23 -43.40
N LEU A 684 26.48 -45.95 -43.63
CA LEU A 684 26.94 -44.71 -44.27
C LEU A 684 26.38 -44.54 -45.68
N VAL A 685 26.48 -45.58 -46.51
CA VAL A 685 25.96 -45.57 -47.89
C VAL A 685 24.46 -45.31 -47.87
N LYS A 686 23.71 -46.03 -47.03
CA LYS A 686 22.27 -45.82 -46.88
C LYS A 686 21.91 -44.39 -46.48
N MET A 687 22.60 -43.82 -45.49
CA MET A 687 22.38 -42.42 -45.07
C MET A 687 22.69 -41.42 -46.20
N THR A 688 23.72 -41.70 -47.00
CA THR A 688 24.11 -40.90 -48.18
C THR A 688 23.00 -40.92 -49.24
N ASP A 689 22.50 -42.12 -49.57
CA ASP A 689 21.48 -42.32 -50.59
C ASP A 689 20.13 -41.68 -50.21
N GLU A 690 19.73 -41.79 -48.94
CA GLU A 690 18.44 -41.28 -48.44
C GLU A 690 18.31 -39.75 -48.48
N ASN A 691 19.41 -39.00 -48.65
CA ASN A 691 19.41 -37.54 -48.48
C ASN A 691 19.68 -36.77 -49.78
N ASN A 692 19.69 -37.47 -50.92
CA ASN A 692 19.74 -36.89 -52.26
C ASN A 692 20.85 -35.83 -52.46
N PHE A 693 22.02 -35.99 -51.82
CA PHE A 693 23.15 -35.07 -51.99
C PHE A 693 23.60 -34.97 -53.46
N GLU A 694 24.27 -33.88 -53.85
CA GLU A 694 24.88 -33.77 -55.18
C GLU A 694 25.94 -34.86 -55.40
N GLY A 695 26.20 -35.24 -56.65
CA GLY A 695 27.10 -36.35 -56.98
C GLY A 695 28.48 -36.23 -56.32
N LYS A 696 29.11 -35.05 -56.38
CA LYS A 696 30.40 -34.75 -55.71
C LYS A 696 30.43 -35.06 -54.22
N ASP A 697 29.31 -34.83 -53.53
CA ASP A 697 29.23 -35.05 -52.09
C ASP A 697 29.02 -36.52 -51.73
N ARG A 698 28.58 -37.36 -52.67
CA ARG A 698 28.40 -38.82 -52.45
C ARG A 698 29.67 -39.61 -52.71
N ALA A 699 30.53 -39.14 -53.61
CA ALA A 699 31.73 -39.85 -54.06
C ALA A 699 32.65 -40.32 -52.91
N PRO A 700 32.94 -39.52 -51.85
CA PRO A 700 33.73 -39.98 -50.71
C PRO A 700 33.16 -41.22 -49.99
N PHE A 701 31.83 -41.26 -49.83
CA PHE A 701 31.14 -42.34 -49.12
C PHE A 701 31.13 -43.63 -49.92
N TYR A 702 30.83 -43.54 -51.22
CA TYR A 702 30.90 -44.69 -52.11
C TYR A 702 32.35 -45.21 -52.24
N HIS A 703 33.33 -44.32 -52.26
CA HIS A 703 34.74 -44.72 -52.34
C HIS A 703 35.18 -45.51 -51.10
N TYR A 704 34.87 -45.01 -49.90
CA TYR A 704 35.16 -45.72 -48.66
C TYR A 704 34.42 -47.06 -48.57
N ALA A 705 33.18 -47.12 -49.07
CA ALA A 705 32.42 -48.36 -49.13
C ALA A 705 33.03 -49.38 -50.11
N GLY A 706 33.39 -48.93 -51.32
CA GLY A 706 34.07 -49.74 -52.32
C GLY A 706 35.38 -50.32 -51.81
N LYS A 707 36.22 -49.48 -51.19
CA LYS A 707 37.48 -49.90 -50.55
C LYS A 707 37.23 -50.95 -49.47
N THR A 708 36.27 -50.72 -48.58
CA THR A 708 35.96 -51.66 -47.51
C THR A 708 35.43 -53.01 -48.03
N TYR A 709 34.58 -53.01 -49.06
CA TYR A 709 34.10 -54.26 -49.66
C TYR A 709 35.19 -55.00 -50.42
N TYR A 710 36.09 -54.25 -51.09
CA TYR A 710 37.26 -54.79 -51.77
C TYR A 710 38.18 -55.52 -50.78
N ASP A 711 38.51 -54.86 -49.67
CA ASP A 711 39.37 -55.42 -48.62
C ASP A 711 38.76 -56.67 -47.96
N LYS A 712 37.44 -56.84 -48.03
CA LYS A 712 36.69 -58.02 -47.56
C LYS A 712 36.52 -59.12 -48.61
N GLY A 713 37.04 -58.95 -49.83
CA GLY A 713 36.84 -59.87 -50.94
C GLY A 713 35.40 -59.90 -51.50
N GLN A 714 34.56 -58.92 -51.13
CA GLN A 714 33.18 -58.80 -51.62
C GLN A 714 33.14 -58.04 -52.94
N PHE A 715 33.83 -58.57 -53.95
CA PHE A 715 34.11 -57.87 -55.20
C PHE A 715 32.87 -57.37 -55.94
N GLY A 716 31.74 -58.09 -55.87
CA GLY A 716 30.48 -57.65 -56.48
C GLY A 716 29.90 -56.36 -55.89
N LYS A 717 29.98 -56.21 -54.56
CA LYS A 717 29.53 -54.97 -53.89
C LYS A 717 30.56 -53.85 -54.05
N ALA A 718 31.84 -54.22 -54.05
CA ALA A 718 32.93 -53.26 -54.25
C ALA A 718 32.86 -52.62 -55.64
N SER A 719 32.63 -53.41 -56.70
CA SER A 719 32.48 -52.89 -58.05
C SER A 719 31.30 -51.94 -58.16
N GLU A 720 30.13 -52.30 -57.60
CA GLU A 720 28.94 -51.43 -57.61
C GLU A 720 29.21 -50.08 -56.95
N MET A 721 29.91 -50.07 -55.80
CA MET A 721 30.25 -48.82 -55.12
C MET A 721 31.27 -47.99 -55.91
N PHE A 722 32.30 -48.60 -56.50
CA PHE A 722 33.27 -47.85 -57.32
C PHE A 722 32.64 -47.29 -58.60
N GLU A 723 31.73 -48.02 -59.26
CA GLU A 723 30.95 -47.49 -60.38
C GLU A 723 30.14 -46.26 -59.96
N LYS A 724 29.52 -46.31 -58.77
CA LYS A 724 28.82 -45.14 -58.20
C LYS A 724 29.75 -43.96 -57.92
N VAL A 725 31.01 -44.17 -57.51
CA VAL A 725 32.00 -43.09 -57.38
C VAL A 725 32.20 -42.38 -58.72
N LEU A 726 32.51 -43.15 -59.77
CA LEU A 726 32.82 -42.62 -61.11
C LEU A 726 31.61 -41.96 -61.78
N ALA A 727 30.40 -42.44 -61.48
CA ALA A 727 29.17 -41.83 -61.93
C ALA A 727 28.83 -40.53 -61.18
N SER A 728 29.23 -40.41 -59.92
CA SER A 728 28.85 -39.29 -59.07
C SER A 728 29.76 -38.06 -59.25
N ASP A 729 31.06 -38.27 -59.46
CA ASP A 729 32.01 -37.18 -59.63
C ASP A 729 33.19 -37.58 -60.52
N LYS A 730 33.28 -36.92 -61.68
CA LYS A 730 34.31 -37.17 -62.70
C LYS A 730 35.68 -36.64 -62.32
N ASP A 731 35.74 -35.73 -61.35
CA ASP A 731 36.95 -35.05 -60.89
C ASP A 731 37.29 -35.43 -59.44
N PHE A 732 36.70 -36.52 -58.93
CA PHE A 732 36.92 -36.98 -57.57
C PHE A 732 38.40 -37.31 -57.33
N ALA A 733 38.96 -36.82 -56.22
CA ALA A 733 40.39 -36.95 -55.91
C ALA A 733 40.91 -38.41 -55.89
N HIS A 734 40.04 -39.38 -55.57
CA HIS A 734 40.38 -40.81 -55.59
C HIS A 734 39.79 -41.56 -56.80
N LYS A 735 39.51 -40.86 -57.90
CA LYS A 735 38.99 -41.46 -59.13
C LYS A 735 39.91 -42.55 -59.67
N ALA A 736 41.21 -42.27 -59.77
CA ALA A 736 42.20 -43.21 -60.28
C ALA A 736 42.30 -44.48 -59.40
N GLU A 737 42.26 -44.31 -58.07
CA GLU A 737 42.18 -45.44 -57.12
C GLU A 737 40.90 -46.25 -57.33
N ALA A 738 39.75 -45.58 -57.49
CA ALA A 738 38.46 -46.22 -57.71
C ALA A 738 38.41 -47.00 -59.03
N GLN A 739 38.93 -46.45 -60.13
CA GLN A 739 39.04 -47.12 -61.43
C GLN A 739 39.93 -48.35 -61.35
N TYR A 740 41.10 -48.23 -60.71
CA TYR A 740 42.02 -49.36 -60.56
C TYR A 740 41.37 -50.50 -59.79
N LYS A 741 40.78 -50.19 -58.62
CA LYS A 741 40.12 -51.19 -57.77
C LYS A 741 38.86 -51.76 -58.42
N LEU A 742 38.12 -50.98 -59.20
CA LEU A 742 37.02 -51.49 -60.02
C LEU A 742 37.52 -52.52 -61.05
N GLY A 743 38.60 -52.20 -61.77
CA GLY A 743 39.25 -53.15 -62.68
C GLY A 743 39.62 -54.45 -61.97
N LYS A 744 40.28 -54.38 -60.81
CA LYS A 744 40.61 -55.57 -59.99
C LYS A 744 39.35 -56.32 -59.52
N CYS A 745 38.27 -55.64 -59.13
CA CYS A 745 37.00 -56.29 -58.79
C CYS A 745 36.43 -57.08 -59.98
N LEU A 746 36.41 -56.48 -61.17
CA LEU A 746 35.87 -57.09 -62.39
C LEU A 746 36.67 -58.33 -62.81
N LEU A 747 38.00 -58.31 -62.63
CA LEU A 747 38.84 -59.50 -62.84
C LEU A 747 38.47 -60.64 -61.90
N ASN A 748 38.30 -60.36 -60.61
CA ASN A 748 37.89 -61.37 -59.64
C ASN A 748 36.47 -61.89 -59.89
N LEU A 749 35.60 -61.08 -60.50
CA LEU A 749 34.25 -61.48 -60.93
C LEU A 749 34.22 -62.19 -62.29
N ARG A 750 35.38 -62.52 -62.88
CA ARG A 750 35.52 -63.15 -64.20
C ARG A 750 34.87 -62.34 -65.33
N LYS A 751 34.98 -61.02 -65.26
CA LYS A 751 34.55 -60.08 -66.32
C LYS A 751 35.76 -59.36 -66.96
N PRO A 752 36.70 -60.09 -67.58
CA PRO A 752 37.98 -59.53 -68.03
C PRO A 752 37.83 -58.47 -69.13
N ALA A 753 36.82 -58.59 -70.00
CA ALA A 753 36.58 -57.59 -71.05
C ALA A 753 36.23 -56.20 -70.46
N GLN A 754 35.36 -56.16 -69.45
CA GLN A 754 34.99 -54.91 -68.76
C GLN A 754 36.17 -54.37 -67.93
N ALA A 755 36.90 -55.27 -67.26
CA ALA A 755 38.10 -54.89 -66.51
C ALA A 755 39.15 -54.24 -67.42
N LYS A 756 39.41 -54.85 -68.58
CA LYS A 756 40.35 -54.33 -69.59
C LYS A 756 39.98 -52.91 -70.00
N GLN A 757 38.71 -52.66 -70.31
CA GLN A 757 38.23 -51.33 -70.70
C GLN A 757 38.51 -50.26 -69.63
N ILE A 758 38.14 -50.52 -68.37
CA ILE A 758 38.36 -49.56 -67.26
C ILE A 758 39.85 -49.35 -66.98
N LEU A 759 40.66 -50.42 -67.07
CA LEU A 759 42.11 -50.33 -66.86
C LEU A 759 42.83 -49.63 -68.01
N GLU A 760 42.37 -49.76 -69.25
CA GLU A 760 42.90 -49.03 -70.42
C GLU A 760 42.62 -47.52 -70.30
N GLU A 761 41.41 -47.16 -69.87
CA GLU A 761 41.05 -45.76 -69.59
C GLU A 761 41.98 -45.16 -68.53
N LEU A 762 42.18 -45.86 -67.40
CA LEU A 762 43.08 -45.43 -66.34
C LEU A 762 44.56 -45.44 -66.76
N ALA A 763 44.99 -46.38 -67.59
CA ALA A 763 46.38 -46.46 -68.08
C ALA A 763 46.76 -45.25 -68.96
N GLY A 764 45.76 -44.63 -69.60
CA GLY A 764 45.88 -43.37 -70.35
C GLY A 764 45.79 -42.11 -69.48
N ASP A 765 45.40 -42.22 -68.21
CA ASP A 765 45.34 -41.10 -67.26
C ASP A 765 46.76 -40.64 -66.86
N GLN A 766 46.88 -39.40 -66.38
CA GLN A 766 48.11 -38.79 -65.88
C GLN A 766 48.43 -39.16 -64.42
N ASP A 767 47.58 -39.95 -63.75
CA ASP A 767 47.83 -40.39 -62.37
C ASP A 767 49.15 -41.19 -62.26
N LYS A 768 50.10 -40.64 -61.50
CA LYS A 768 51.47 -41.18 -61.41
C LYS A 768 51.56 -42.51 -60.68
N PHE A 769 50.56 -42.87 -59.87
CA PHE A 769 50.61 -44.07 -59.02
C PHE A 769 49.74 -45.20 -59.58
N TRP A 770 48.48 -44.92 -59.92
CA TRP A 770 47.52 -45.92 -60.33
C TRP A 770 47.61 -46.29 -61.82
N ALA A 771 47.98 -45.35 -62.72
CA ALA A 771 48.08 -45.64 -64.15
C ALA A 771 49.17 -46.69 -64.48
N PRO A 772 50.39 -46.64 -63.88
CA PRO A 772 51.38 -47.70 -64.07
C PRO A 772 50.91 -49.07 -63.55
N LEU A 773 50.20 -49.11 -62.41
CA LEU A 773 49.63 -50.35 -61.88
C LEU A 773 48.58 -50.93 -62.84
N ALA A 774 47.75 -50.08 -63.45
CA ALA A 774 46.79 -50.52 -64.46
C ALA A 774 47.46 -51.12 -65.71
N ARG A 775 48.54 -50.52 -66.21
CA ARG A 775 49.33 -51.08 -67.35
C ARG A 775 49.91 -52.45 -67.03
N ASN A 776 50.36 -52.66 -65.80
CA ASN A 776 50.87 -53.94 -65.37
C ASN A 776 49.76 -55.02 -65.29
N GLU A 777 48.57 -54.67 -64.82
CA GLU A 777 47.44 -55.61 -64.84
C GLU A 777 46.99 -55.93 -66.27
N LEU A 778 47.03 -54.95 -67.19
CA LEU A 778 46.71 -55.17 -68.61
C LEU A 778 47.71 -56.09 -69.31
N SER A 779 49.00 -56.00 -68.99
CA SER A 779 50.01 -56.90 -69.57
C SER A 779 49.79 -58.34 -69.13
N ILE A 780 49.37 -58.55 -67.88
CA ILE A 780 49.02 -59.88 -67.35
C ILE A 780 47.76 -60.44 -68.06
N LEU A 781 46.78 -59.60 -68.39
CA LEU A 781 45.57 -60.04 -69.13
C LEU A 781 45.81 -60.35 -70.60
N ALA A 782 46.92 -59.89 -71.17
CA ALA A 782 47.31 -60.15 -72.54
C ALA A 782 48.07 -61.47 -72.72
N GLN A 783 48.53 -62.07 -71.61
CA GLN A 783 49.12 -63.41 -71.52
C GLN A 783 48.00 -64.44 -71.27
#